data_AF-A0A4Z1P2D7-F1
#
_entry.id   AF-A0A4Z1P2D7-F1
#
_cell.length_a   1.000
_cell.length_b   1.000
_cell.length_c   1.000
_cell.angle_alpha   90.00
_cell.angle_beta   90.00
_cell.angle_gamma   90.00
#
_symmetry.space_group_name_H-M   'P 1'
#
loop_
_entity.id
_entity.type
_entity.pdbx_description
1 polymer ?
#
loop_
_entity_poly.entity_id
_entity_poly.type
_entity_poly.pdbx_seq_one_letter_code
_entity_poly.pdbx_strand_id
1 'polypeptide(L)'
;MNITVDGERVSQEPGQTVRVDNIWETATSYVSFSATEGKPVEIVYTPDQAGDGRAFLNGFEIDTPSIENQISFPSPAHRNEHVLVSKGSVAASWRAASVEGATYNAYLGTSPSALRSVANGINATNTELRGVNTQDTFYWRVDVVAGNVTYIGRTFMFRGAGLAFPGAEGYGRLARGGRGGKVIHVTSLEDNEAEGTLRYALTKATGPRTIVFDVGGVITTKSRMSVSGQYITLAGQTAPGKGIIIQGYPLGLTGATDIIFRHIRVRPGTVSNQTLDGMGMQGSNHAIFDHCSMGWTMDETFSSRDGHNITLQRSMISEPLNIAGHKNYPVGTAHGYAASIGGDIGSFHHNLIAHAEGRSWSMAGGVNPNGEFAGRLDIRNNVVYNFGGRVTDGGAHQVNFVGNLYKRGPASRPTYALRANYEDVMRGTQQYHCSGNAMPGIFDEKSIQYLDDGMGGGTGQNRQIACYADIKIKNVAYQKFFPSPFFQSHVITHSASEAYKIVLSDSGVTQPTQDKHDQRIVSETLNGNTTFTGSVGHKRGIIDKPTDVGGLEEFPTVTRMKNWDKDGDGIADWWDGETGGHGYTVLEGYLNFMAEAHGFVEPGSKMHIELGNLAAGFVEPVFRIEGAKWGKVVVEGGKAVYQAREKGVERLTVFVLDKTGSRWARPFGVAIFEGAGVVV
;
A
#
# COMPACT_ATOMS: atom_id res chain seq x y z
N MET A 1 -24.05 -36.58 -18.47
CA MET A 1 -23.28 -37.23 -17.37
C MET A 1 -24.19 -38.08 -16.48
N ASN A 2 -23.77 -39.31 -16.14
CA ASN A 2 -24.50 -40.25 -15.28
C ASN A 2 -23.83 -40.38 -13.90
N ILE A 3 -24.63 -40.43 -12.83
CA ILE A 3 -24.13 -40.59 -11.44
C ILE A 3 -24.75 -41.85 -10.84
N THR A 4 -23.91 -42.72 -10.28
CA THR A 4 -24.36 -43.92 -9.56
C THR A 4 -23.80 -43.98 -8.13
N VAL A 5 -24.57 -44.55 -7.21
CA VAL A 5 -24.15 -44.94 -5.85
C VAL A 5 -24.27 -46.46 -5.75
N ASP A 6 -23.18 -47.15 -5.43
CA ASP A 6 -23.12 -48.61 -5.33
C ASP A 6 -23.69 -49.31 -6.58
N GLY A 7 -23.44 -48.72 -7.75
CA GLY A 7 -23.91 -49.19 -9.06
C GLY A 7 -25.35 -48.79 -9.42
N GLU A 8 -26.12 -48.22 -8.48
CA GLU A 8 -27.48 -47.75 -8.72
C GLU A 8 -27.50 -46.30 -9.19
N ARG A 9 -28.29 -46.00 -10.23
CA ARG A 9 -28.40 -44.66 -10.78
C ARG A 9 -29.20 -43.74 -9.87
N VAL A 10 -28.61 -42.59 -9.53
CA VAL A 10 -29.15 -41.67 -8.52
C VAL A 10 -29.46 -40.26 -9.05
N SER A 11 -28.95 -39.86 -10.22
CA SER A 11 -29.22 -38.54 -10.81
C SER A 11 -28.94 -38.47 -12.32
N GLN A 12 -29.57 -37.53 -13.02
CA GLN A 12 -29.27 -37.18 -14.42
C GLN A 12 -28.86 -35.69 -14.55
N GLU A 13 -27.67 -35.51 -15.15
CA GLU A 13 -27.15 -34.35 -15.89
C GLU A 13 -27.23 -32.94 -15.28
N PRO A 14 -26.35 -32.60 -14.30
CA PRO A 14 -25.86 -31.23 -14.26
C PRO A 14 -24.96 -31.02 -15.49
N GLY A 15 -25.41 -30.18 -16.44
CA GLY A 15 -24.59 -29.80 -17.59
C GLY A 15 -23.31 -29.12 -17.11
N GLN A 16 -22.14 -29.53 -17.60
CA GLN A 16 -20.86 -28.93 -17.17
C GLN A 16 -20.89 -27.42 -17.41
N THR A 17 -20.62 -26.67 -16.34
CA THR A 17 -20.54 -25.22 -16.41
C THR A 17 -19.21 -24.79 -17.01
N VAL A 18 -19.26 -23.83 -17.93
CA VAL A 18 -18.08 -23.33 -18.65
C VAL A 18 -17.67 -21.98 -18.08
N ARG A 19 -16.44 -21.88 -17.58
CA ARG A 19 -15.84 -20.64 -17.03
C ARG A 19 -16.60 -20.00 -15.86
N VAL A 20 -17.32 -20.81 -15.08
CA VAL A 20 -17.86 -20.35 -13.79
C VAL A 20 -16.75 -20.43 -12.75
N ASP A 21 -16.56 -19.36 -12.00
CA ASP A 21 -15.49 -19.17 -11.00
C ASP A 21 -16.00 -19.20 -9.55
N ASN A 22 -17.29 -19.48 -9.36
CA ASN A 22 -17.95 -19.55 -8.06
C ASN A 22 -18.74 -20.83 -7.89
N ILE A 23 -18.85 -21.30 -6.64
CA ILE A 23 -19.55 -22.55 -6.32
C ILE A 23 -21.08 -22.47 -6.48
N TRP A 24 -21.66 -21.27 -6.51
CA TRP A 24 -23.10 -21.07 -6.46
C TRP A 24 -23.78 -21.23 -7.82
N GLU A 25 -23.02 -21.02 -8.89
CA GLU A 25 -23.45 -21.15 -10.29
C GLU A 25 -22.78 -22.33 -10.97
N THR A 26 -21.82 -22.99 -10.32
CA THR A 26 -21.19 -24.20 -10.87
C THR A 26 -22.19 -25.34 -10.89
N ALA A 27 -22.05 -26.24 -11.86
CA ALA A 27 -22.85 -27.45 -11.90
C ALA A 27 -22.64 -28.29 -10.63
N THR A 28 -23.73 -28.67 -9.96
CA THR A 28 -23.68 -29.49 -8.74
C THR A 28 -24.64 -30.68 -8.86
N SER A 29 -24.33 -31.73 -8.10
CA SER A 29 -25.18 -32.91 -7.93
C SER A 29 -25.37 -33.16 -6.44
N TYR A 30 -26.61 -33.44 -6.02
CA TYR A 30 -26.90 -33.86 -4.65
C TYR A 30 -27.29 -35.34 -4.64
N VAL A 31 -26.67 -36.10 -3.75
CA VAL A 31 -26.84 -37.56 -3.68
C VAL A 31 -27.07 -37.95 -2.23
N SER A 32 -28.05 -38.83 -1.99
CA SER A 32 -28.32 -39.39 -0.66
C SER A 32 -28.03 -40.88 -0.68
N PHE A 33 -27.35 -41.35 0.37
CA PHE A 33 -26.96 -42.75 0.51
C PHE A 33 -26.88 -43.12 2.00
N SER A 34 -26.76 -44.41 2.30
CA SER A 34 -26.54 -44.92 3.66
C SER A 34 -25.18 -45.61 3.72
N ALA A 35 -24.34 -45.22 4.68
CA ALA A 35 -23.06 -45.87 4.91
C ALA A 35 -23.21 -47.01 5.93
N THR A 36 -22.53 -48.14 5.69
CA THR A 36 -22.44 -49.24 6.65
C THR A 36 -21.00 -49.38 7.12
N GLU A 37 -20.78 -49.62 8.41
CA GLU A 37 -19.43 -49.81 8.97
C GLU A 37 -18.66 -50.89 8.20
N GLY A 38 -17.41 -50.57 7.84
CA GLY A 38 -16.52 -51.48 7.10
C GLY A 38 -16.87 -51.69 5.62
N LYS A 39 -17.91 -51.03 5.07
CA LYS A 39 -18.26 -51.09 3.64
C LYS A 39 -18.02 -49.75 2.96
N PRO A 40 -17.26 -49.71 1.85
CA PRO A 40 -17.15 -48.49 1.05
C PRO A 40 -18.50 -48.18 0.40
N VAL A 41 -18.78 -46.89 0.22
CA VAL A 41 -19.83 -46.39 -0.67
C VAL A 41 -19.16 -45.92 -1.95
N GLU A 42 -19.52 -46.52 -3.08
CA GLU A 42 -18.93 -46.18 -4.37
C GLU A 42 -19.80 -45.18 -5.13
N ILE A 43 -19.33 -43.94 -5.25
CA ILE A 43 -19.99 -42.88 -6.03
C ILE A 43 -19.23 -42.71 -7.35
N VAL A 44 -19.89 -43.04 -8.47
CA VAL A 44 -19.26 -43.01 -9.80
C VAL A 44 -19.91 -41.92 -10.65
N TYR A 45 -19.06 -41.04 -11.18
CA TYR A 45 -19.42 -40.02 -12.17
C TYR A 45 -18.96 -40.49 -13.55
N THR A 46 -19.91 -40.86 -14.40
CA THR A 46 -19.64 -41.32 -15.77
C THR A 46 -19.99 -40.19 -16.74
N PRO A 47 -19.02 -39.56 -17.43
CA PRO A 47 -19.31 -38.56 -18.45
C PRO A 47 -20.16 -39.18 -19.57
N ASP A 48 -21.02 -38.38 -20.18
CA ASP A 48 -21.69 -38.81 -21.40
C ASP A 48 -20.67 -38.90 -22.56
N GLN A 49 -21.06 -39.52 -23.67
CA GLN A 49 -20.22 -39.59 -24.87
C GLN A 49 -20.18 -38.26 -25.65
N ALA A 50 -20.84 -37.19 -25.16
CA ALA A 50 -20.92 -35.90 -25.81
C ALA A 50 -19.88 -34.94 -25.21
N GLY A 51 -18.65 -34.98 -25.73
CA GLY A 51 -17.55 -34.12 -25.25
C GLY A 51 -16.20 -34.82 -25.38
N ASP A 52 -15.24 -34.45 -24.54
CA ASP A 52 -13.91 -35.08 -24.49
C ASP A 52 -13.86 -36.35 -23.59
N GLY A 53 -15.02 -36.80 -23.09
CA GLY A 53 -15.15 -37.99 -22.26
C GLY A 53 -14.56 -37.86 -20.85
N ARG A 54 -14.36 -36.63 -20.35
CA ARG A 54 -13.81 -36.39 -19.00
C ARG A 54 -14.84 -35.77 -18.07
N ALA A 55 -14.80 -36.19 -16.80
CA ALA A 55 -15.50 -35.57 -15.69
C ALA A 55 -14.46 -34.99 -14.71
N PHE A 56 -14.64 -33.73 -14.33
CA PHE A 56 -13.78 -33.06 -13.35
C PHE A 56 -14.59 -32.80 -12.08
N LEU A 57 -14.19 -33.44 -10.97
CA LEU A 57 -14.75 -33.17 -9.65
C LEU A 57 -13.90 -32.09 -8.97
N ASN A 58 -14.43 -30.87 -8.89
CA ASN A 58 -13.71 -29.73 -8.30
C ASN A 58 -13.85 -29.67 -6.77
N GLY A 59 -14.78 -30.42 -6.19
CA GLY A 59 -15.00 -30.53 -4.75
C GLY A 59 -16.23 -31.39 -4.43
N PHE A 60 -16.33 -31.85 -3.19
CA PHE A 60 -17.49 -32.54 -2.65
C PHE A 60 -17.66 -32.21 -1.17
N GLU A 61 -18.88 -32.32 -0.67
CA GLU A 61 -19.23 -32.14 0.74
C GLU A 61 -20.11 -33.34 1.16
N ILE A 62 -19.97 -33.78 2.42
CA ILE A 62 -20.73 -34.88 3.01
C ILE A 62 -21.50 -34.32 4.21
N ASP A 63 -22.70 -34.83 4.46
CA ASP A 63 -23.59 -34.43 5.55
C ASP A 63 -24.01 -32.95 5.54
N THR A 64 -24.11 -32.37 4.33
CA THR A 64 -24.58 -31.00 4.11
C THR A 64 -25.85 -30.99 3.26
N PRO A 65 -26.79 -30.05 3.46
CA PRO A 65 -27.92 -29.87 2.55
C PRO A 65 -27.51 -29.63 1.09
N SER A 66 -28.40 -29.95 0.14
CA SER A 66 -28.23 -29.52 -1.26
C SER A 66 -27.95 -28.02 -1.34
N ILE A 67 -27.02 -27.62 -2.21
CA ILE A 67 -26.60 -26.21 -2.34
C ILE A 67 -27.76 -25.30 -2.74
N GLU A 68 -28.76 -25.83 -3.47
CA GLU A 68 -29.96 -25.10 -3.89
C GLU A 68 -30.91 -24.79 -2.73
N ASN A 69 -30.82 -25.57 -1.64
CA ASN A 69 -31.62 -25.38 -0.42
C ASN A 69 -30.90 -24.49 0.61
N GLN A 70 -29.73 -23.96 0.25
CA GLN A 70 -28.95 -23.04 1.07
C GLN A 70 -28.96 -21.64 0.44
N ILE A 71 -28.51 -20.64 1.21
CA ILE A 71 -28.27 -19.31 0.68
C ILE A 71 -27.08 -19.30 -0.28
N SER A 72 -27.05 -18.35 -1.21
CA SER A 72 -25.92 -18.15 -2.14
C SER A 72 -25.46 -16.69 -2.15
N PHE A 73 -24.25 -16.42 -2.68
CA PHE A 73 -23.67 -15.07 -2.75
C PHE A 73 -23.72 -14.30 -1.41
N PRO A 74 -23.17 -14.87 -0.32
CA PRO A 74 -23.16 -14.21 0.98
C PRO A 74 -22.34 -12.92 0.94
N SER A 75 -22.85 -11.88 1.57
CA SER A 75 -22.11 -10.67 1.94
C SER A 75 -22.24 -10.49 3.46
N PRO A 76 -21.14 -10.34 4.23
CA PRO A 76 -19.76 -10.41 3.79
C PRO A 76 -19.38 -11.78 3.19
N ALA A 77 -18.65 -11.74 2.08
CA ALA A 77 -18.16 -12.94 1.41
C ALA A 77 -17.21 -13.74 2.33
N HIS A 78 -17.18 -15.06 2.15
CA HIS A 78 -16.23 -15.91 2.85
C HIS A 78 -14.79 -15.44 2.60
N ARG A 79 -14.01 -15.31 3.68
CA ARG A 79 -12.62 -14.80 3.71
C ARG A 79 -12.48 -13.36 3.23
N ASN A 80 -13.54 -12.54 3.27
CA ASN A 80 -13.36 -11.10 3.20
C ASN A 80 -12.79 -10.60 4.52
N GLU A 81 -11.53 -10.17 4.52
CA GLU A 81 -10.82 -9.71 5.71
C GLU A 81 -10.78 -8.18 5.87
N HIS A 82 -11.47 -7.49 4.95
CA HIS A 82 -11.48 -6.03 4.82
C HIS A 82 -12.91 -5.49 4.84
N VAL A 83 -13.78 -6.09 5.66
CA VAL A 83 -15.19 -5.68 5.80
C VAL A 83 -15.27 -4.38 6.58
N LEU A 84 -15.84 -3.33 5.99
CA LEU A 84 -16.04 -2.06 6.69
C LEU A 84 -17.04 -2.25 7.85
N VAL A 85 -16.58 -1.99 9.07
CA VAL A 85 -17.40 -2.05 10.29
C VAL A 85 -17.91 -0.66 10.60
N SER A 86 -19.22 -0.53 10.83
CA SER A 86 -19.86 0.74 11.20
C SER A 86 -20.50 0.58 12.57
N LYS A 87 -20.08 1.38 13.56
CA LYS A 87 -20.64 1.36 14.93
C LYS A 87 -20.76 -0.05 15.56
N GLY A 88 -19.76 -0.90 15.30
CA GLY A 88 -19.73 -2.27 15.83
C GLY A 88 -20.68 -3.25 15.12
N SER A 89 -21.13 -2.91 13.91
CA SER A 89 -21.97 -3.78 13.10
C SER A 89 -21.55 -3.84 11.64
N VAL A 90 -22.04 -4.88 10.97
CA VAL A 90 -21.84 -5.18 9.55
C VAL A 90 -23.17 -5.58 8.95
N ALA A 91 -23.53 -4.95 7.82
CA ALA A 91 -24.69 -5.38 7.04
C ALA A 91 -24.38 -6.73 6.38
N ALA A 92 -25.30 -7.68 6.51
CA ALA A 92 -25.22 -8.98 5.87
C ALA A 92 -26.37 -9.19 4.89
N SER A 93 -26.09 -9.79 3.74
CA SER A 93 -27.07 -10.11 2.71
C SER A 93 -26.71 -11.40 1.97
N TRP A 94 -27.70 -11.97 1.29
CA TRP A 94 -27.55 -13.17 0.49
C TRP A 94 -28.60 -13.23 -0.62
N ARG A 95 -28.40 -14.16 -1.56
CA ARG A 95 -29.44 -14.61 -2.49
C ARG A 95 -30.26 -15.72 -1.84
N ALA A 96 -31.58 -15.64 -2.01
CA ALA A 96 -32.54 -16.60 -1.46
C ALA A 96 -32.24 -18.04 -1.90
N ALA A 97 -32.60 -19.00 -1.06
CA ALA A 97 -32.63 -20.41 -1.42
C ALA A 97 -33.79 -20.71 -2.37
N SER A 98 -33.71 -21.83 -3.10
CA SER A 98 -34.74 -22.26 -4.05
C SER A 98 -35.98 -22.86 -3.38
N VAL A 99 -35.93 -23.19 -2.08
CA VAL A 99 -37.06 -23.77 -1.34
C VAL A 99 -38.17 -22.72 -1.14
N GLU A 100 -39.42 -23.11 -1.44
CA GLU A 100 -40.58 -22.24 -1.26
C GLU A 100 -40.86 -21.95 0.23
N GLY A 101 -41.33 -20.73 0.52
CA GLY A 101 -41.69 -20.33 1.88
C GLY A 101 -40.50 -20.24 2.84
N ALA A 102 -39.28 -20.08 2.32
CA ALA A 102 -38.06 -19.96 3.11
C ALA A 102 -38.09 -18.78 4.09
N THR A 103 -37.77 -19.05 5.35
CA THR A 103 -37.33 -18.06 6.33
C THR A 103 -35.89 -18.34 6.73
N TYR A 104 -35.20 -17.37 7.33
CA TYR A 104 -33.78 -17.48 7.62
C TYR A 104 -33.46 -17.25 9.09
N ASN A 105 -32.55 -18.07 9.63
CA ASN A 105 -31.94 -17.87 10.94
C ASN A 105 -30.47 -17.54 10.74
N ALA A 106 -30.03 -16.37 11.18
CA ALA A 106 -28.65 -15.92 11.07
C ALA A 106 -27.90 -16.14 12.39
N TYR A 107 -26.64 -16.55 12.28
CA TYR A 107 -25.77 -16.83 13.42
C TYR A 107 -24.44 -16.12 13.26
N LEU A 108 -23.82 -15.77 14.39
CA LEU A 108 -22.50 -15.14 14.46
C LEU A 108 -21.71 -15.70 15.65
N GLY A 109 -20.40 -15.83 15.50
CA GLY A 109 -19.48 -16.13 16.59
C GLY A 109 -18.05 -15.81 16.20
N THR A 110 -17.12 -15.97 17.14
CA THR A 110 -15.66 -15.85 16.89
C THR A 110 -14.99 -17.20 16.70
N SER A 111 -15.78 -18.28 16.66
CA SER A 111 -15.36 -19.64 16.34
C SER A 111 -16.41 -20.30 15.44
N PRO A 112 -16.00 -21.09 14.42
CA PRO A 112 -16.94 -21.77 13.53
C PRO A 112 -17.80 -22.81 14.25
N SER A 113 -17.36 -23.32 15.40
CA SER A 113 -18.09 -24.31 16.22
C SER A 113 -18.95 -23.70 17.32
N ALA A 114 -18.85 -22.38 17.55
CA ALA A 114 -19.54 -21.68 18.65
C ALA A 114 -20.33 -20.47 18.14
N LEU A 115 -21.22 -20.72 17.17
CA LEU A 115 -22.11 -19.70 16.62
C LEU A 115 -23.32 -19.49 17.53
N ARG A 116 -23.72 -18.22 17.72
CA ARG A 116 -24.93 -17.84 18.45
C ARG A 116 -25.93 -17.24 17.48
N SER A 117 -27.21 -17.54 17.68
CA SER A 117 -28.27 -16.92 16.89
C SER A 117 -28.28 -15.41 17.12
N VAL A 118 -28.27 -14.64 16.04
CA VAL A 118 -28.34 -13.17 16.06
C VAL A 118 -29.64 -12.62 15.49
N ALA A 119 -30.33 -13.41 14.65
CA ALA A 119 -31.67 -13.10 14.15
C ALA A 119 -32.36 -14.41 13.72
N ASN A 120 -33.67 -14.54 13.97
CA ASN A 120 -34.45 -15.72 13.63
C ASN A 120 -35.73 -15.32 12.86
N GLY A 121 -36.22 -16.23 12.02
CA GLY A 121 -37.48 -16.05 11.28
C GLY A 121 -37.44 -14.86 10.32
N ILE A 122 -36.27 -14.57 9.75
CA ILE A 122 -36.10 -13.45 8.82
C ILE A 122 -36.79 -13.80 7.50
N ASN A 123 -37.70 -12.94 7.03
CA ASN A 123 -38.35 -13.12 5.71
C ASN A 123 -37.57 -12.44 4.57
N ALA A 124 -36.70 -11.48 4.89
CA ALA A 124 -35.81 -10.82 3.93
C ALA A 124 -34.49 -11.60 3.76
N THR A 125 -33.76 -11.32 2.68
CA THR A 125 -32.44 -11.91 2.43
C THR A 125 -31.29 -11.03 2.94
N ASN A 126 -31.52 -10.35 4.06
CA ASN A 126 -30.52 -9.50 4.71
C ASN A 126 -30.78 -9.38 6.22
N THR A 127 -29.74 -9.02 6.95
CA THR A 127 -29.77 -8.72 8.39
C THR A 127 -28.57 -7.86 8.79
N GLU A 128 -28.44 -7.55 10.07
CA GLU A 128 -27.30 -6.84 10.63
C GLU A 128 -26.57 -7.73 11.64
N LEU A 129 -25.27 -7.95 11.41
CA LEU A 129 -24.38 -8.65 12.33
C LEU A 129 -23.81 -7.64 13.32
N ARG A 130 -24.27 -7.66 14.57
CA ARG A 130 -23.85 -6.74 15.64
C ARG A 130 -22.78 -7.36 16.54
N GLY A 131 -22.03 -6.51 17.26
CA GLY A 131 -20.95 -6.96 18.15
C GLY A 131 -19.67 -7.30 17.40
N VAL A 132 -19.49 -6.73 16.21
CA VAL A 132 -18.32 -6.94 15.35
C VAL A 132 -17.27 -5.88 15.65
N ASN A 133 -16.00 -6.26 15.63
CA ASN A 133 -14.86 -5.35 15.76
C ASN A 133 -13.81 -5.62 14.65
N THR A 134 -12.70 -4.87 14.66
CA THR A 134 -11.64 -4.95 13.63
C THR A 134 -10.51 -5.92 13.98
N GLN A 135 -10.49 -6.43 15.21
CA GLN A 135 -9.43 -7.28 15.75
C GLN A 135 -9.76 -8.76 15.56
N ASP A 136 -10.99 -9.15 15.89
CA ASP A 136 -11.42 -10.54 15.89
C ASP A 136 -11.68 -11.09 14.48
N THR A 137 -11.61 -12.41 14.40
CA THR A 137 -12.13 -13.17 13.25
C THR A 137 -13.56 -13.61 13.55
N PHE A 138 -14.48 -13.27 12.67
CA PHE A 138 -15.89 -13.59 12.81
C PHE A 138 -16.28 -14.72 11.86
N TYR A 139 -17.16 -15.59 12.34
CA TYR A 139 -17.78 -16.65 11.60
C TYR A 139 -19.29 -16.43 11.64
N TRP A 140 -19.94 -16.50 10.49
CA TRP A 140 -21.38 -16.33 10.38
C TRP A 140 -22.00 -17.39 9.48
N ARG A 141 -23.27 -17.68 9.69
CA ARG A 141 -24.01 -18.71 8.98
C ARG A 141 -25.46 -18.27 8.85
N VAL A 142 -26.11 -18.71 7.79
CA VAL A 142 -27.56 -18.55 7.63
C VAL A 142 -28.16 -19.92 7.38
N ASP A 143 -29.01 -20.36 8.30
CA ASP A 143 -29.80 -21.58 8.14
C ASP A 143 -31.12 -21.22 7.46
N VAL A 144 -31.54 -22.06 6.51
CA VAL A 144 -32.81 -21.89 5.77
C VAL A 144 -33.86 -22.78 6.42
N VAL A 145 -35.02 -22.20 6.76
CA VAL A 145 -36.13 -22.91 7.39
C VAL A 145 -37.32 -22.91 6.44
N ALA A 146 -37.83 -24.09 6.11
CA ALA A 146 -39.03 -24.28 5.28
C ALA A 146 -39.94 -25.32 5.95
N GLY A 147 -41.09 -24.86 6.45
CA GLY A 147 -41.98 -25.70 7.26
C GLY A 147 -41.26 -26.22 8.51
N ASN A 148 -41.17 -27.55 8.65
CA ASN A 148 -40.50 -28.23 9.77
C ASN A 148 -39.05 -28.63 9.46
N VAL A 149 -38.53 -28.29 8.28
CA VAL A 149 -37.16 -28.65 7.86
C VAL A 149 -36.25 -27.45 8.03
N THR A 150 -35.06 -27.67 8.60
CA THR A 150 -33.98 -26.69 8.67
C THR A 150 -32.79 -27.20 7.86
N TYR A 151 -32.42 -26.46 6.81
CA TYR A 151 -31.22 -26.68 6.03
C TYR A 151 -30.09 -25.85 6.63
N ILE A 152 -29.17 -26.51 7.33
CA ILE A 152 -28.01 -25.86 7.93
C ILE A 152 -27.10 -25.28 6.84
N GLY A 153 -26.80 -23.99 6.95
CA GLY A 153 -25.99 -23.29 5.95
C GLY A 153 -24.49 -23.53 6.09
N ARG A 154 -23.75 -23.15 5.06
CA ARG A 154 -22.28 -23.03 5.13
C ARG A 154 -21.86 -21.94 6.11
N THR A 155 -20.76 -22.18 6.81
CA THR A 155 -20.16 -21.18 7.71
C THR A 155 -19.16 -20.31 6.94
N PHE A 156 -19.37 -19.00 6.99
CA PHE A 156 -18.56 -18.00 6.32
C PHE A 156 -17.65 -17.28 7.32
N MET A 157 -16.39 -17.05 6.97
CA MET A 157 -15.45 -16.28 7.79
C MET A 157 -15.33 -14.86 7.23
N PHE A 158 -15.24 -13.85 8.09
CA PHE A 158 -14.84 -12.50 7.71
C PHE A 158 -14.08 -11.80 8.83
N ARG A 159 -13.41 -10.69 8.50
CA ARG A 159 -12.79 -9.80 9.48
C ARG A 159 -13.14 -8.35 9.20
N GLY A 160 -13.25 -7.56 10.27
CA GLY A 160 -13.44 -6.12 10.15
C GLY A 160 -12.16 -5.41 9.68
N ALA A 161 -12.32 -4.42 8.82
CA ALA A 161 -11.24 -3.55 8.35
C ALA A 161 -10.94 -2.45 9.37
N GLY A 162 -9.67 -2.32 9.74
CA GLY A 162 -9.12 -1.13 10.38
C GLY A 162 -8.09 -0.47 9.45
N LEU A 163 -7.80 0.80 9.65
CA LEU A 163 -6.66 1.43 8.98
C LEU A 163 -5.36 0.70 9.36
N ALA A 164 -4.41 0.66 8.43
CA ALA A 164 -3.08 0.11 8.63
C ALA A 164 -2.34 0.87 9.75
N PHE A 165 -2.51 2.19 9.78
CA PHE A 165 -2.06 3.13 10.81
C PHE A 165 -2.88 4.44 10.65
N PRO A 166 -2.90 5.35 11.64
CA PRO A 166 -3.81 6.51 11.63
C PRO A 166 -3.74 7.42 10.40
N GLY A 167 -2.57 7.53 9.75
CA GLY A 167 -2.35 8.32 8.53
C GLY A 167 -2.42 7.53 7.22
N ALA A 168 -2.82 6.25 7.25
CA ALA A 168 -2.91 5.43 6.05
C ALA A 168 -4.08 5.89 5.16
N GLU A 169 -3.78 6.18 3.90
CA GLU A 169 -4.73 6.70 2.91
C GLU A 169 -4.67 5.88 1.62
N GLY A 170 -5.59 6.12 0.69
CA GLY A 170 -5.63 5.38 -0.58
C GLY A 170 -6.14 3.94 -0.44
N TYR A 171 -5.94 3.12 -1.46
CA TYR A 171 -6.51 1.76 -1.53
C TYR A 171 -5.73 0.69 -0.75
N GLY A 172 -4.47 0.96 -0.42
CA GLY A 172 -3.65 0.13 0.48
C GLY A 172 -3.93 0.39 1.97
N ARG A 173 -4.72 1.43 2.31
CA ARG A 173 -4.91 1.87 3.71
C ARG A 173 -5.48 0.85 4.68
N LEU A 174 -6.10 -0.21 4.16
CA LEU A 174 -6.74 -1.27 4.96
C LEU A 174 -5.85 -2.51 5.11
N ALA A 175 -4.60 -2.46 4.64
CA ALA A 175 -3.63 -3.52 4.89
C ALA A 175 -3.58 -3.87 6.38
N ARG A 176 -3.76 -5.14 6.74
CA ARG A 176 -3.72 -5.60 8.14
C ARG A 176 -2.30 -5.63 8.69
N GLY A 177 -1.30 -5.86 7.83
CA GLY A 177 0.08 -6.09 8.24
C GLY A 177 0.18 -7.24 9.25
N GLY A 178 1.13 -7.13 10.18
CA GLY A 178 1.41 -8.12 11.23
C GLY A 178 0.50 -8.07 12.46
N ARG A 179 -0.63 -7.35 12.41
CA ARG A 179 -1.52 -7.13 13.57
C ARG A 179 -1.94 -8.44 14.25
N GLY A 180 -1.79 -8.50 15.57
CA GLY A 180 -2.09 -9.69 16.38
C GLY A 180 -1.14 -10.88 16.14
N GLY A 181 -0.07 -10.66 15.38
CA GLY A 181 0.95 -11.65 15.06
C GLY A 181 2.11 -11.67 16.04
N LYS A 182 3.17 -12.39 15.65
CA LYS A 182 4.43 -12.46 16.41
C LYS A 182 5.28 -11.21 16.16
N VAL A 183 6.09 -10.84 17.14
CA VAL A 183 7.19 -9.89 16.92
C VAL A 183 8.45 -10.64 16.53
N ILE A 184 9.17 -10.13 15.53
CA ILE A 184 10.46 -10.65 15.10
C ILE A 184 11.48 -9.52 15.13
N HIS A 185 12.52 -9.70 15.93
CA HIS A 185 13.61 -8.76 16.05
C HIS A 185 14.69 -9.02 14.99
N VAL A 186 15.07 -7.97 14.27
CA VAL A 186 16.30 -7.95 13.48
C VAL A 186 17.43 -7.44 14.38
N THR A 187 18.35 -8.34 14.70
CA THR A 187 19.51 -8.12 15.59
C THR A 187 20.84 -8.16 14.84
N SER A 188 20.84 -8.53 13.55
CA SER A 188 22.02 -8.60 12.70
C SER A 188 21.80 -7.92 11.35
N LEU A 189 22.83 -7.23 10.86
CA LEU A 189 22.87 -6.61 9.53
C LEU A 189 23.33 -7.58 8.43
N GLU A 190 23.65 -8.82 8.80
CA GLU A 190 24.05 -9.85 7.85
C GLU A 190 22.91 -10.25 6.92
N ASP A 191 23.25 -10.51 5.65
CA ASP A 191 22.31 -11.09 4.70
C ASP A 191 22.52 -12.61 4.59
N ASN A 192 21.72 -13.35 5.36
CA ASN A 192 21.64 -14.82 5.35
C ASN A 192 20.28 -15.28 5.92
N GLU A 193 20.01 -16.58 5.92
CA GLU A 193 18.70 -17.14 6.33
C GLU A 193 18.60 -17.46 7.83
N ALA A 194 19.54 -17.02 8.67
CA ALA A 194 19.52 -17.27 10.11
C ALA A 194 18.56 -16.33 10.85
N GLU A 195 18.00 -16.79 11.96
CA GLU A 195 17.21 -15.96 12.88
C GLU A 195 17.98 -14.70 13.30
N GLY A 196 17.26 -13.59 13.44
CA GLY A 196 17.84 -12.27 13.74
C GLY A 196 18.25 -11.46 12.50
N THR A 197 18.20 -12.02 11.29
CA THR A 197 18.41 -11.23 10.05
C THR A 197 17.09 -10.76 9.44
N LEU A 198 17.16 -9.66 8.67
CA LEU A 198 16.02 -9.17 7.89
C LEU A 198 15.53 -10.20 6.86
N ARG A 199 16.45 -10.93 6.21
CA ARG A 199 16.09 -11.96 5.23
C ARG A 199 15.28 -13.07 5.88
N TYR A 200 15.68 -13.58 7.05
CA TYR A 200 14.89 -14.59 7.76
C TYR A 200 13.48 -14.07 8.07
N ALA A 201 13.38 -12.88 8.65
CA ALA A 201 12.12 -12.29 9.08
C ALA A 201 11.12 -12.11 7.91
N LEU A 202 11.63 -11.73 6.73
CA LEU A 202 10.79 -11.51 5.55
C LEU A 202 10.51 -12.78 4.73
N THR A 203 11.48 -13.70 4.61
CA THR A 203 11.42 -14.80 3.63
C THR A 203 11.29 -16.20 4.22
N LYS A 204 11.54 -16.37 5.52
CA LYS A 204 11.53 -17.69 6.19
C LYS A 204 10.50 -17.79 7.29
N ALA A 205 10.36 -16.74 8.10
CA ALA A 205 9.32 -16.70 9.11
C ALA A 205 7.92 -16.79 8.47
N THR A 206 7.01 -17.48 9.16
CA THR A 206 5.63 -17.73 8.69
C THR A 206 4.60 -17.17 9.66
N GLY A 207 3.37 -16.99 9.15
CA GLY A 207 2.26 -16.41 9.91
C GLY A 207 2.32 -14.88 10.04
N PRO A 208 1.28 -14.27 10.65
CA PRO A 208 1.24 -12.84 10.93
C PRO A 208 2.42 -12.40 11.78
N ARG A 209 3.13 -11.36 11.35
CA ARG A 209 4.33 -10.90 12.05
C ARG A 209 4.65 -9.43 11.83
N THR A 210 5.15 -8.82 12.90
CA THR A 210 5.67 -7.46 12.92
C THR A 210 7.17 -7.52 13.13
N ILE A 211 7.92 -6.93 12.21
CA ILE A 211 9.38 -6.94 12.18
C ILE A 211 9.88 -5.62 12.72
N VAL A 212 10.64 -5.69 13.82
CA VAL A 212 11.26 -4.55 14.52
C VAL A 212 12.78 -4.68 14.48
N PHE A 213 13.49 -3.58 14.73
CA PHE A 213 14.94 -3.51 14.57
C PHE A 213 15.65 -3.15 15.88
N ASP A 214 16.52 -4.06 16.32
CA ASP A 214 17.45 -3.83 17.43
C ASP A 214 18.80 -3.32 16.94
N VAL A 215 19.03 -3.35 15.65
CA VAL A 215 20.25 -2.85 15.00
C VAL A 215 19.91 -1.91 13.85
N GLY A 216 20.68 -0.85 13.70
CA GLY A 216 20.64 0.10 12.58
C GLY A 216 21.96 0.09 11.82
N GLY A 217 21.94 0.43 10.54
CA GLY A 217 23.11 0.42 9.66
C GLY A 217 22.81 -0.07 8.24
N VAL A 218 23.86 -0.51 7.54
CA VAL A 218 23.76 -0.99 6.16
C VAL A 218 23.56 -2.49 6.11
N ILE A 219 22.49 -2.94 5.46
CA ILE A 219 22.31 -4.35 5.07
C ILE A 219 22.72 -4.49 3.60
N THR A 220 23.82 -5.21 3.35
CA THR A 220 24.27 -5.49 1.98
C THR A 220 23.73 -6.84 1.53
N THR A 221 22.70 -6.81 0.70
CA THR A 221 22.05 -8.03 0.23
C THR A 221 22.89 -8.73 -0.84
N LYS A 222 22.88 -10.07 -0.81
CA LYS A 222 23.60 -10.99 -1.69
C LYS A 222 22.70 -11.54 -2.81
N SER A 223 21.38 -11.35 -2.69
CA SER A 223 20.37 -11.73 -3.68
C SER A 223 19.08 -10.94 -3.46
N ARG A 224 18.19 -10.90 -4.48
CA ARG A 224 16.88 -10.24 -4.37
C ARG A 224 16.11 -10.77 -3.15
N MET A 225 15.55 -9.85 -2.37
CA MET A 225 14.69 -10.17 -1.23
C MET A 225 13.23 -10.00 -1.66
N SER A 226 12.69 -11.05 -2.27
CA SER A 226 11.30 -11.10 -2.74
C SER A 226 10.38 -11.63 -1.64
N VAL A 227 9.40 -10.83 -1.23
CA VAL A 227 8.42 -11.18 -0.20
C VAL A 227 7.11 -11.59 -0.86
N SER A 228 6.64 -12.81 -0.61
CA SER A 228 5.40 -13.37 -1.19
C SER A 228 4.37 -13.79 -0.14
N GLY A 229 4.67 -13.60 1.15
CA GLY A 229 3.79 -13.98 2.24
C GLY A 229 2.62 -13.03 2.46
N GLN A 230 1.91 -13.25 3.57
CA GLN A 230 0.80 -12.41 3.99
C GLN A 230 0.95 -11.95 5.44
N TYR A 231 0.28 -10.84 5.77
CA TYR A 231 0.22 -10.27 7.13
C TYR A 231 1.59 -9.88 7.71
N ILE A 232 2.29 -8.97 7.04
CA ILE A 232 3.65 -8.56 7.43
C ILE A 232 3.69 -7.05 7.64
N THR A 233 4.14 -6.63 8.82
CA THR A 233 4.56 -5.24 9.06
C THR A 233 6.08 -5.18 9.15
N LEU A 234 6.73 -4.31 8.35
CA LEU A 234 8.14 -3.97 8.47
C LEU A 234 8.25 -2.54 9.01
N ALA A 235 8.62 -2.43 10.28
CA ALA A 235 8.61 -1.16 11.01
C ALA A 235 10.01 -0.54 11.08
N GLY A 236 10.47 0.04 9.97
CA GLY A 236 11.80 0.66 9.86
C GLY A 236 12.06 1.80 10.86
N GLN A 237 10.99 2.45 11.35
CA GLN A 237 11.07 3.50 12.37
C GLN A 237 11.57 2.99 13.73
N THR A 238 11.59 1.67 13.93
CA THR A 238 12.14 1.06 15.15
C THR A 238 13.65 0.88 15.10
N ALA A 239 14.33 1.11 13.97
CA ALA A 239 15.77 0.95 13.93
C ALA A 239 16.48 2.08 14.71
N PRO A 240 17.55 1.78 15.48
CA PRO A 240 18.35 2.81 16.15
C PRO A 240 19.26 3.57 15.18
N GLY A 241 19.91 4.63 15.68
CA GLY A 241 20.88 5.42 14.91
C GLY A 241 20.25 6.07 13.67
N LYS A 242 20.88 5.90 12.50
CA LYS A 242 20.35 6.43 11.23
C LYS A 242 19.25 5.56 10.59
N GLY A 243 18.87 4.47 11.24
CA GLY A 243 17.95 3.47 10.73
C GLY A 243 18.59 2.48 9.77
N ILE A 244 17.80 1.87 8.90
CA ILE A 244 18.24 0.83 7.97
C ILE A 244 18.33 1.35 6.54
N ILE A 245 19.42 1.01 5.87
CA ILE A 245 19.55 1.12 4.42
C ILE A 245 19.99 -0.20 3.79
N ILE A 246 19.33 -0.56 2.71
CA ILE A 246 19.59 -1.77 1.93
C ILE A 246 20.33 -1.38 0.64
N GLN A 247 21.45 -2.05 0.37
CA GLN A 247 22.21 -1.93 -0.88
C GLN A 247 22.52 -3.32 -1.48
N GLY A 248 23.01 -3.39 -2.72
CA GLY A 248 23.26 -4.66 -3.41
C GLY A 248 22.10 -5.06 -4.31
N TYR A 249 21.19 -5.85 -3.76
CA TYR A 249 19.99 -6.36 -4.43
C TYR A 249 18.70 -5.76 -3.86
N PRO A 250 17.62 -5.71 -4.67
CA PRO A 250 16.35 -5.10 -4.29
C PRO A 250 15.61 -5.83 -3.16
N LEU A 251 14.76 -5.07 -2.46
CA LEU A 251 13.73 -5.54 -1.54
C LEU A 251 12.36 -5.18 -2.11
N GLY A 252 11.49 -6.16 -2.34
CA GLY A 252 10.14 -5.89 -2.85
C GLY A 252 9.18 -7.05 -2.65
N LEU A 253 7.91 -6.81 -2.97
CA LEU A 253 6.86 -7.80 -2.88
C LEU A 253 6.65 -8.51 -4.23
N THR A 254 6.19 -9.75 -4.17
CA THR A 254 5.76 -10.55 -5.32
C THR A 254 4.53 -11.38 -4.93
N GLY A 255 3.34 -10.91 -5.28
CA GLY A 255 2.08 -11.59 -4.93
C GLY A 255 1.72 -11.56 -3.44
N ALA A 256 2.35 -10.68 -2.64
CA ALA A 256 2.12 -10.61 -1.21
C ALA A 256 0.79 -9.91 -0.88
N THR A 257 0.17 -10.26 0.25
CA THR A 257 -1.12 -9.68 0.66
C THR A 257 -1.10 -9.16 2.09
N ASP A 258 -1.75 -8.03 2.38
CA ASP A 258 -1.78 -7.43 3.72
C ASP A 258 -0.39 -7.07 4.25
N ILE A 259 0.29 -6.17 3.55
CA ILE A 259 1.67 -5.77 3.82
C ILE A 259 1.77 -4.28 4.18
N ILE A 260 2.51 -3.97 5.25
CA ILE A 260 2.82 -2.60 5.66
C ILE A 260 4.34 -2.45 5.74
N PHE A 261 4.97 -1.70 4.84
CA PHE A 261 6.37 -1.30 5.01
C PHE A 261 6.46 0.19 5.30
N ARG A 262 7.22 0.56 6.35
CA ARG A 262 7.42 1.97 6.68
C ARG A 262 8.89 2.27 6.97
N HIS A 263 9.35 3.46 6.59
CA HIS A 263 10.65 4.00 7.00
C HIS A 263 11.88 3.14 6.64
N ILE A 264 11.86 2.50 5.46
CA ILE A 264 12.98 1.71 4.94
C ILE A 264 13.62 2.42 3.75
N ARG A 265 14.96 2.32 3.65
CA ARG A 265 15.73 2.81 2.50
C ARG A 265 16.23 1.67 1.63
N VAL A 266 16.09 1.81 0.31
CA VAL A 266 16.64 0.86 -0.66
C VAL A 266 17.39 1.61 -1.74
N ARG A 267 18.72 1.47 -1.75
CA ARG A 267 19.62 2.06 -2.75
C ARG A 267 20.59 0.98 -3.24
N PRO A 268 20.18 0.10 -4.18
CA PRO A 268 21.00 -1.02 -4.64
C PRO A 268 22.38 -0.58 -5.13
N GLY A 269 22.45 0.56 -5.81
CA GLY A 269 23.68 1.11 -6.36
C GLY A 269 24.29 0.18 -7.40
N THR A 270 25.63 0.16 -7.48
CA THR A 270 26.38 -0.70 -8.41
C THR A 270 26.96 -1.94 -7.74
N VAL A 271 26.58 -2.22 -6.49
CA VAL A 271 27.21 -3.26 -5.64
C VAL A 271 27.07 -4.67 -6.21
N SER A 272 25.90 -5.00 -6.79
CA SER A 272 25.66 -6.30 -7.42
C SER A 272 26.23 -6.44 -8.84
N ASN A 273 26.62 -5.31 -9.47
CA ASN A 273 26.98 -5.23 -10.88
C ASN A 273 25.91 -5.81 -11.84
N GLN A 274 24.63 -5.80 -11.43
CA GLN A 274 23.50 -6.27 -12.22
C GLN A 274 22.49 -5.15 -12.47
N THR A 275 21.89 -5.13 -13.65
CA THR A 275 20.71 -4.29 -13.89
C THR A 275 19.55 -4.75 -13.01
N LEU A 276 19.18 -3.91 -12.05
CA LEU A 276 18.19 -4.20 -11.02
C LEU A 276 17.23 -3.02 -10.83
N ASP A 277 16.01 -3.37 -10.46
CA ASP A 277 15.00 -2.47 -9.89
C ASP A 277 15.33 -2.13 -8.44
N GLY A 278 14.53 -1.26 -7.83
CA GLY A 278 14.59 -0.91 -6.41
C GLY A 278 13.58 -1.67 -5.56
N MET A 279 12.44 -1.04 -5.31
CA MET A 279 11.36 -1.59 -4.50
C MET A 279 10.10 -1.82 -5.32
N GLY A 280 9.16 -2.60 -4.80
CA GLY A 280 7.90 -2.76 -5.51
C GLY A 280 6.84 -3.57 -4.79
N MET A 281 5.65 -3.53 -5.35
CA MET A 281 4.43 -4.20 -4.90
C MET A 281 3.85 -5.10 -6.00
N GLN A 282 4.72 -5.75 -6.78
CA GLN A 282 4.28 -6.55 -7.93
C GLN A 282 3.27 -7.62 -7.50
N GLY A 283 2.14 -7.71 -8.19
CA GLY A 283 1.10 -8.70 -7.92
C GLY A 283 0.43 -8.60 -6.54
N SER A 284 0.74 -7.58 -5.75
CA SER A 284 0.37 -7.53 -4.33
C SER A 284 -1.02 -6.96 -4.10
N ASN A 285 -1.70 -7.38 -3.04
CA ASN A 285 -3.03 -6.90 -2.69
C ASN A 285 -3.07 -6.40 -1.24
N HIS A 286 -3.81 -5.32 -0.96
CA HIS A 286 -3.83 -4.68 0.35
C HIS A 286 -2.41 -4.42 0.88
N ALA A 287 -1.62 -3.64 0.14
CA ALA A 287 -0.25 -3.32 0.51
C ALA A 287 -0.04 -1.80 0.56
N ILE A 288 0.68 -1.33 1.59
CA ILE A 288 1.03 0.08 1.75
C ILE A 288 2.51 0.26 2.08
N PHE A 289 3.18 1.09 1.30
CA PHE A 289 4.53 1.60 1.57
C PHE A 289 4.38 3.08 1.93
N ASP A 290 4.84 3.44 3.12
CA ASP A 290 4.74 4.79 3.67
C ASP A 290 6.10 5.25 4.17
N HIS A 291 6.49 6.49 3.85
CA HIS A 291 7.79 7.05 4.25
C HIS A 291 8.99 6.18 3.88
N CYS A 292 8.96 5.50 2.73
CA CYS A 292 10.12 4.78 2.21
C CYS A 292 10.98 5.71 1.34
N SER A 293 12.29 5.47 1.26
CA SER A 293 13.18 6.19 0.35
C SER A 293 13.92 5.21 -0.56
N MET A 294 13.90 5.47 -1.85
CA MET A 294 14.43 4.56 -2.86
C MET A 294 15.15 5.32 -3.96
N GLY A 295 16.25 4.75 -4.46
CA GLY A 295 17.10 5.40 -5.45
C GLY A 295 18.26 4.54 -5.93
N TRP A 296 19.10 5.10 -6.80
CA TRP A 296 20.30 4.45 -7.33
C TRP A 296 20.04 3.08 -7.99
N THR A 297 18.94 2.98 -8.72
CA THR A 297 18.56 1.80 -9.49
C THR A 297 18.99 1.95 -10.94
N MET A 298 19.18 0.84 -11.65
CA MET A 298 19.55 0.88 -13.06
C MET A 298 18.36 0.67 -14.00
N ASP A 299 17.32 -0.06 -13.58
CA ASP A 299 16.06 -0.20 -14.33
C ASP A 299 15.01 0.77 -13.76
N GLU A 300 14.00 0.30 -13.03
CA GLU A 300 13.03 1.19 -12.36
C GLU A 300 13.21 1.22 -10.85
N THR A 301 13.06 2.41 -10.24
CA THR A 301 13.19 2.53 -8.79
C THR A 301 12.01 1.92 -8.03
N PHE A 302 10.79 2.12 -8.54
CA PHE A 302 9.57 1.54 -7.98
C PHE A 302 8.76 0.79 -9.03
N SER A 303 8.23 -0.39 -8.69
CA SER A 303 7.31 -1.12 -9.57
C SER A 303 6.09 -1.69 -8.84
N SER A 304 4.89 -1.49 -9.37
CA SER A 304 3.66 -2.11 -8.83
C SER A 304 2.78 -2.75 -9.90
N ARG A 305 3.41 -3.24 -10.97
CA ARG A 305 2.73 -3.99 -12.02
C ARG A 305 1.89 -5.13 -11.44
N ASP A 306 0.72 -5.34 -12.01
CA ASP A 306 -0.24 -6.38 -11.61
C ASP A 306 -0.70 -6.31 -10.14
N GLY A 307 -0.42 -5.21 -9.43
CA GLY A 307 -0.96 -5.01 -8.08
C GLY A 307 -2.50 -4.94 -8.09
N HIS A 308 -3.10 -5.07 -6.93
CA HIS A 308 -4.55 -4.93 -6.72
C HIS A 308 -4.84 -3.64 -5.95
N ASN A 309 -5.20 -3.73 -4.66
CA ASN A 309 -5.48 -2.57 -3.80
C ASN A 309 -4.20 -2.12 -3.08
N ILE A 310 -3.53 -1.09 -3.58
CA ILE A 310 -2.21 -0.71 -3.07
C ILE A 310 -2.03 0.79 -2.86
N THR A 311 -1.06 1.18 -2.03
CA THR A 311 -0.68 2.58 -1.82
C THR A 311 0.82 2.78 -1.67
N LEU A 312 1.37 3.73 -2.42
CA LEU A 312 2.66 4.36 -2.14
C LEU A 312 2.38 5.80 -1.70
N GLN A 313 2.67 6.10 -0.44
CA GLN A 313 2.46 7.43 0.12
C GLN A 313 3.69 7.99 0.81
N ARG A 314 3.82 9.32 0.80
CA ARG A 314 4.83 10.08 1.56
C ARG A 314 6.25 9.53 1.37
N SER A 315 6.52 8.92 0.23
CA SER A 315 7.78 8.23 -0.05
C SER A 315 8.61 9.07 -1.01
N MET A 316 9.92 8.79 -1.04
CA MET A 316 10.86 9.47 -1.92
C MET A 316 11.43 8.50 -2.95
N ILE A 317 11.37 8.90 -4.22
CA ILE A 317 12.05 8.25 -5.34
C ILE A 317 13.05 9.24 -5.89
N SER A 318 14.35 8.95 -5.77
CA SER A 318 15.37 9.91 -6.20
C SER A 318 16.58 9.26 -6.86
N GLU A 319 17.14 9.97 -7.84
CA GLU A 319 18.40 9.60 -8.50
C GLU A 319 18.47 8.14 -9.00
N PRO A 320 17.49 7.63 -9.78
CA PRO A 320 17.75 6.45 -10.60
C PRO A 320 18.96 6.73 -11.51
N LEU A 321 19.86 5.76 -11.63
CA LEU A 321 21.11 5.91 -12.37
C LEU A 321 20.84 5.94 -13.88
N ASN A 322 21.34 6.97 -14.55
CA ASN A 322 20.92 7.26 -15.92
C ASN A 322 21.69 6.48 -16.98
N ILE A 323 22.98 6.76 -17.16
CA ILE A 323 23.86 6.06 -18.10
C ILE A 323 24.75 5.09 -17.33
N ALA A 324 24.11 4.03 -16.81
CA ALA A 324 24.72 3.11 -15.84
C ALA A 324 25.05 1.72 -16.39
N GLY A 325 24.89 1.50 -17.71
CA GLY A 325 25.20 0.20 -18.34
C GLY A 325 24.04 -0.80 -18.25
N HIS A 326 22.82 -0.35 -18.47
CA HIS A 326 21.64 -1.22 -18.48
C HIS A 326 21.78 -2.37 -19.51
N LYS A 327 21.72 -3.63 -19.05
CA LYS A 327 22.04 -4.82 -19.85
C LYS A 327 21.19 -5.03 -21.11
N ASN A 328 19.93 -4.55 -21.09
CA ASN A 328 19.00 -4.70 -22.21
C ASN A 328 19.11 -3.58 -23.28
N TYR A 329 20.00 -2.60 -23.10
CA TYR A 329 20.13 -1.46 -24.02
C TYR A 329 21.58 -1.25 -24.47
N PRO A 330 21.80 -0.58 -25.63
CA PRO A 330 23.14 -0.20 -26.07
C PRO A 330 23.87 0.63 -25.01
N VAL A 331 25.20 0.47 -24.94
CA VAL A 331 26.08 1.28 -24.08
C VAL A 331 25.84 2.77 -24.35
N GLY A 332 25.72 3.55 -23.28
CA GLY A 332 25.44 4.99 -23.39
C GLY A 332 23.95 5.35 -23.37
N THR A 333 23.04 4.36 -23.35
CA THR A 333 21.60 4.61 -23.26
C THR A 333 21.22 5.16 -21.88
N ALA A 334 20.54 6.30 -21.87
CA ALA A 334 19.94 6.91 -20.68
C ALA A 334 18.67 6.14 -20.27
N HIS A 335 18.64 5.64 -19.04
CA HIS A 335 17.53 4.84 -18.49
C HIS A 335 17.27 5.13 -17.00
N GLY A 336 17.53 6.35 -16.52
CA GLY A 336 17.29 6.73 -15.12
C GLY A 336 15.80 6.91 -14.83
N TYR A 337 15.05 5.82 -14.69
CA TYR A 337 13.58 5.84 -14.58
C TYR A 337 13.05 5.66 -13.16
N ALA A 338 12.07 6.49 -12.79
CA ALA A 338 11.54 6.51 -11.43
C ALA A 338 10.60 5.32 -11.15
N ALA A 339 9.52 5.15 -11.93
CA ALA A 339 8.51 4.14 -11.58
C ALA A 339 7.73 3.55 -12.76
N SER A 340 7.31 2.29 -12.57
CA SER A 340 6.30 1.57 -13.37
C SER A 340 5.13 1.18 -12.47
N ILE A 341 3.99 1.86 -12.58
CA ILE A 341 2.86 1.70 -11.65
C ILE A 341 1.65 1.01 -12.29
N GLY A 342 1.11 0.04 -11.57
CA GLY A 342 -0.13 -0.66 -11.87
C GLY A 342 -1.00 -0.80 -10.60
N GLY A 343 -2.10 -1.54 -10.71
CA GLY A 343 -3.07 -1.70 -9.64
C GLY A 343 -4.47 -1.97 -10.19
N ASP A 344 -5.22 -2.96 -9.71
CA ASP A 344 -6.68 -2.96 -9.87
C ASP A 344 -7.23 -1.62 -9.38
N ILE A 345 -6.76 -1.19 -8.20
CA ILE A 345 -6.71 0.23 -7.83
C ILE A 345 -5.40 0.57 -7.10
N GLY A 346 -4.51 1.34 -7.74
CA GLY A 346 -3.27 1.85 -7.14
C GLY A 346 -3.36 3.32 -6.75
N SER A 347 -3.05 3.66 -5.51
CA SER A 347 -2.93 5.05 -5.02
C SER A 347 -1.48 5.47 -4.87
N PHE A 348 -1.09 6.56 -5.53
CA PHE A 348 0.26 7.12 -5.49
C PHE A 348 0.16 8.58 -5.12
N HIS A 349 0.42 8.91 -3.85
CA HIS A 349 0.18 10.27 -3.39
C HIS A 349 1.19 10.83 -2.40
N HIS A 350 1.35 12.16 -2.45
CA HIS A 350 2.23 12.89 -1.55
C HIS A 350 3.70 12.37 -1.59
N ASN A 351 4.12 11.80 -2.72
CA ASN A 351 5.49 11.34 -2.91
C ASN A 351 6.36 12.46 -3.50
N LEU A 352 7.65 12.45 -3.16
CA LEU A 352 8.66 13.26 -3.82
C LEU A 352 9.41 12.39 -4.83
N ILE A 353 9.31 12.74 -6.11
CA ILE A 353 10.14 12.17 -7.17
C ILE A 353 11.12 13.25 -7.61
N ALA A 354 12.41 12.96 -7.62
CA ALA A 354 13.39 13.97 -8.00
C ALA A 354 14.54 13.37 -8.78
N HIS A 355 15.12 14.16 -9.69
CA HIS A 355 16.38 13.83 -10.33
C HIS A 355 16.34 12.53 -11.17
N ALA A 356 15.22 12.30 -11.86
CA ALA A 356 15.03 11.15 -12.76
C ALA A 356 15.01 11.59 -14.23
N GLU A 357 15.59 10.80 -15.14
CA GLU A 357 15.56 11.07 -16.57
C GLU A 357 14.13 11.01 -17.14
N GLY A 358 13.32 10.12 -16.59
CA GLY A 358 12.01 9.82 -17.14
C GLY A 358 11.13 8.98 -16.25
N ARG A 359 9.91 8.72 -16.74
CA ARG A 359 8.92 7.85 -16.09
C ARG A 359 8.69 8.25 -14.64
N SER A 360 8.46 9.54 -14.39
CA SER A 360 8.01 10.02 -13.07
C SER A 360 6.90 9.11 -12.57
N TRP A 361 5.94 8.80 -13.46
CA TRP A 361 5.14 7.58 -13.41
C TRP A 361 5.01 6.98 -14.81
N SER A 362 5.42 5.73 -15.01
CA SER A 362 4.99 4.96 -16.18
C SER A 362 3.76 4.13 -15.81
N MET A 363 2.61 4.49 -16.36
CA MET A 363 1.36 3.80 -16.12
C MET A 363 1.34 2.49 -16.91
N ALA A 364 1.33 1.39 -16.16
CA ALA A 364 1.36 0.01 -16.64
C ALA A 364 0.10 -0.73 -16.17
N GLY A 365 -1.07 -0.27 -16.62
CA GLY A 365 -2.37 -0.80 -16.19
C GLY A 365 -2.64 -2.26 -16.55
N GLY A 366 -1.90 -2.81 -17.52
CA GLY A 366 -2.04 -4.20 -17.96
C GLY A 366 -3.37 -4.46 -18.66
N VAL A 367 -3.77 -5.73 -18.70
CA VAL A 367 -5.05 -6.19 -19.27
C VAL A 367 -5.75 -7.16 -18.33
N ASN A 368 -7.08 -7.16 -18.38
CA ASN A 368 -7.91 -8.11 -17.64
C ASN A 368 -7.95 -9.48 -18.37
N PRO A 369 -8.53 -10.53 -17.78
CA PRO A 369 -8.64 -11.85 -18.43
C PRO A 369 -9.39 -11.88 -19.77
N ASN A 370 -10.17 -10.83 -20.09
CA ASN A 370 -10.86 -10.67 -21.37
C ASN A 370 -10.01 -9.95 -22.44
N GLY A 371 -8.76 -9.60 -22.12
CA GLY A 371 -7.86 -8.86 -23.01
C GLY A 371 -8.23 -7.38 -23.17
N GLU A 372 -8.97 -6.82 -22.21
CA GLU A 372 -9.31 -5.40 -22.17
C GLU A 372 -8.33 -4.65 -21.27
N PHE A 373 -8.04 -3.39 -21.60
CA PHE A 373 -7.24 -2.52 -20.73
C PHE A 373 -7.72 -2.60 -19.28
N ALA A 374 -6.77 -2.79 -18.37
CA ALA A 374 -7.03 -2.86 -16.95
C ALA A 374 -6.34 -1.72 -16.20
N GLY A 375 -6.53 -1.75 -14.88
CA GLY A 375 -5.87 -0.90 -13.94
C GLY A 375 -6.57 0.43 -13.72
N ARG A 376 -6.70 0.81 -12.45
CA ARG A 376 -7.26 2.09 -12.04
C ARG A 376 -6.25 2.81 -11.15
N LEU A 377 -5.86 4.01 -11.50
CA LEU A 377 -4.75 4.70 -10.82
C LEU A 377 -5.23 6.04 -10.25
N ASP A 378 -4.94 6.31 -8.98
CA ASP A 378 -5.08 7.64 -8.37
C ASP A 378 -3.69 8.21 -8.09
N ILE A 379 -3.23 9.07 -9.00
CA ILE A 379 -1.94 9.75 -8.94
C ILE A 379 -2.19 11.18 -8.48
N ARG A 380 -1.94 11.45 -7.21
CA ARG A 380 -2.46 12.64 -6.54
C ARG A 380 -1.44 13.36 -5.68
N ASN A 381 -1.35 14.68 -5.78
CA ASN A 381 -0.51 15.49 -4.87
C ASN A 381 0.95 15.05 -4.78
N ASN A 382 1.52 14.45 -5.83
CA ASN A 382 2.95 14.17 -5.89
C ASN A 382 3.72 15.40 -6.33
N VAL A 383 4.96 15.54 -5.84
CA VAL A 383 5.92 16.53 -6.30
C VAL A 383 6.96 15.85 -7.17
N VAL A 384 7.19 16.39 -8.36
CA VAL A 384 8.21 15.90 -9.29
C VAL A 384 9.20 17.02 -9.57
N TYR A 385 10.49 16.79 -9.34
CA TYR A 385 11.55 17.79 -9.54
C TYR A 385 12.66 17.32 -10.48
N ASN A 386 13.15 18.26 -11.30
CA ASN A 386 14.32 18.07 -12.17
C ASN A 386 14.24 16.79 -13.04
N PHE A 387 13.08 16.53 -13.62
CA PHE A 387 12.89 15.44 -14.58
C PHE A 387 13.69 15.70 -15.86
N GLY A 388 14.12 14.65 -16.58
CA GLY A 388 14.86 14.76 -17.84
C GLY A 388 13.98 14.96 -19.07
N GLY A 389 14.14 14.09 -20.09
CA GLY A 389 13.40 14.15 -21.34
C GLY A 389 11.97 13.61 -21.30
N ARG A 390 11.56 12.96 -20.20
CA ARG A 390 10.27 12.26 -20.08
C ARG A 390 9.68 12.52 -18.68
N VAL A 391 8.35 12.51 -18.58
CA VAL A 391 7.60 12.66 -17.32
C VAL A 391 6.62 11.50 -17.16
N THR A 392 5.40 11.74 -16.70
CA THR A 392 4.37 10.71 -16.57
C THR A 392 3.77 10.35 -17.92
N ASP A 393 3.71 9.05 -18.22
CA ASP A 393 3.15 8.54 -19.46
C ASP A 393 2.70 7.07 -19.36
N GLY A 394 2.31 6.48 -20.50
CA GLY A 394 1.70 5.15 -20.57
C GLY A 394 0.18 5.23 -20.52
N GLY A 395 -0.47 4.18 -20.01
CA GLY A 395 -1.91 4.18 -19.84
C GLY A 395 -2.46 3.08 -18.94
N ALA A 396 -3.68 3.28 -18.48
CA ALA A 396 -4.47 2.34 -17.71
C ALA A 396 -5.96 2.56 -18.04
N HIS A 397 -6.82 1.66 -17.60
CA HIS A 397 -8.26 1.74 -17.87
C HIS A 397 -8.86 3.07 -17.41
N GLN A 398 -8.58 3.46 -16.17
CA GLN A 398 -9.05 4.73 -15.59
C GLN A 398 -7.97 5.38 -14.72
N VAL A 399 -7.69 6.66 -14.94
CA VAL A 399 -6.63 7.38 -14.21
C VAL A 399 -7.16 8.70 -13.66
N ASN A 400 -7.08 8.90 -12.36
CA ASN A 400 -7.22 10.20 -11.72
C ASN A 400 -5.82 10.81 -11.55
N PHE A 401 -5.55 11.95 -12.20
CA PHE A 401 -4.28 12.68 -12.13
C PHE A 401 -4.54 14.09 -11.57
N VAL A 402 -4.46 14.22 -10.24
CA VAL A 402 -5.04 15.36 -9.51
C VAL A 402 -4.03 16.06 -8.61
N GLY A 403 -3.92 17.39 -8.71
CA GLY A 403 -3.19 18.18 -7.72
C GLY A 403 -1.68 17.95 -7.67
N ASN A 404 -1.07 17.36 -8.72
CA ASN A 404 0.37 17.10 -8.75
C ASN A 404 1.16 18.37 -9.13
N LEU A 405 2.35 18.54 -8.57
CA LEU A 405 3.26 19.64 -8.91
C LEU A 405 4.51 19.12 -9.61
N TYR A 406 4.74 19.56 -10.84
CA TYR A 406 5.94 19.25 -11.63
C TYR A 406 6.83 20.49 -11.68
N LYS A 407 7.86 20.55 -10.83
CA LYS A 407 8.82 21.64 -10.80
C LYS A 407 9.97 21.35 -11.76
N ARG A 408 10.13 22.19 -12.77
CA ARG A 408 11.25 22.10 -13.71
C ARG A 408 12.57 22.40 -12.98
N GLY A 409 13.60 21.62 -13.28
CA GLY A 409 14.98 21.87 -12.87
C GLY A 409 15.91 22.01 -14.08
N PRO A 410 17.24 22.13 -13.85
CA PRO A 410 18.23 22.28 -14.92
C PRO A 410 18.20 21.21 -16.03
N ALA A 411 17.75 19.98 -15.75
CA ALA A 411 17.63 18.91 -16.74
C ALA A 411 16.30 18.91 -17.52
N SER A 412 15.31 19.70 -17.09
CA SER A 412 13.91 19.55 -17.52
C SER A 412 13.57 20.12 -18.89
N ARG A 413 13.11 19.22 -19.77
CA ARG A 413 12.70 19.55 -21.14
C ARG A 413 11.17 19.59 -21.34
N PRO A 414 10.38 18.62 -20.85
CA PRO A 414 8.93 18.65 -21.00
C PRO A 414 8.28 19.87 -20.37
N THR A 415 7.19 20.30 -20.99
CA THR A 415 6.34 21.43 -20.58
C THR A 415 4.87 20.97 -20.36
N TYR A 416 4.70 19.67 -20.13
CA TYR A 416 3.46 19.00 -19.73
C TYR A 416 3.77 18.03 -18.57
N ALA A 417 2.75 17.60 -17.82
CA ALA A 417 2.92 16.68 -16.70
C ALA A 417 2.57 15.22 -17.07
N LEU A 418 1.50 15.03 -17.84
CA LEU A 418 1.02 13.72 -18.29
C LEU A 418 0.88 13.68 -19.82
N ARG A 419 1.50 12.66 -20.41
CA ARG A 419 1.24 12.21 -21.77
C ARG A 419 0.47 10.90 -21.73
N ALA A 420 -0.83 10.94 -22.02
CA ALA A 420 -1.65 9.73 -22.13
C ALA A 420 -1.35 9.02 -23.46
N ASN A 421 -0.69 7.86 -23.42
CA ASN A 421 -0.29 7.14 -24.63
C ASN A 421 -1.45 6.25 -25.14
N TYR A 422 -1.83 6.42 -26.41
CA TYR A 422 -2.74 5.52 -27.11
C TYR A 422 -1.99 4.86 -28.28
N GLU A 423 -1.24 3.80 -27.96
CA GLU A 423 -0.34 3.13 -28.90
C GLU A 423 -0.65 1.64 -29.13
N ASP A 424 -1.46 1.02 -28.27
CA ASP A 424 -1.81 -0.40 -28.36
C ASP A 424 -3.24 -0.60 -28.88
N VAL A 425 -3.43 -1.52 -29.85
CA VAL A 425 -4.75 -1.93 -30.32
C VAL A 425 -5.27 -3.06 -29.43
N MET A 426 -5.76 -2.69 -28.24
CA MET A 426 -6.39 -3.61 -27.28
C MET A 426 -7.88 -3.28 -27.08
N ARG A 427 -8.63 -4.22 -26.51
CA ARG A 427 -10.05 -4.01 -26.18
C ARG A 427 -10.19 -3.10 -24.96
N GLY A 428 -11.39 -2.57 -24.73
CA GLY A 428 -11.67 -1.68 -23.61
C GLY A 428 -11.25 -0.23 -23.86
N THR A 429 -11.10 0.54 -22.78
CA THR A 429 -10.86 1.99 -22.84
C THR A 429 -9.69 2.39 -21.96
N GLN A 430 -9.00 3.48 -22.31
CA GLN A 430 -8.06 4.20 -21.44
C GLN A 430 -8.58 5.62 -21.23
N GLN A 431 -8.94 5.97 -20.00
CA GLN A 431 -9.64 7.22 -19.69
C GLN A 431 -9.00 7.94 -18.51
N TYR A 432 -9.07 9.27 -18.53
CA TYR A 432 -8.30 10.14 -17.65
C TYR A 432 -9.19 11.23 -17.05
N HIS A 433 -8.98 11.54 -15.78
CA HIS A 433 -9.47 12.74 -15.11
C HIS A 433 -8.26 13.55 -14.70
N CYS A 434 -8.08 14.75 -15.25
CA CYS A 434 -6.93 15.60 -15.00
C CYS A 434 -7.39 16.95 -14.42
N SER A 435 -6.98 17.26 -13.20
CA SER A 435 -7.45 18.45 -12.47
C SER A 435 -6.41 19.02 -11.51
N GLY A 436 -6.33 20.34 -11.39
CA GLY A 436 -5.57 21.03 -10.35
C GLY A 436 -4.05 20.81 -10.35
N ASN A 437 -3.46 20.33 -11.44
CA ASN A 437 -2.01 20.11 -11.53
C ASN A 437 -1.30 21.43 -11.83
N ALA A 438 -0.04 21.55 -11.40
CA ALA A 438 0.77 22.74 -11.64
C ALA A 438 2.17 22.39 -12.17
N MET A 439 2.68 23.23 -13.06
CA MET A 439 4.07 23.30 -13.47
C MET A 439 4.49 24.76 -13.44
N PRO A 440 5.09 25.25 -12.34
CA PRO A 440 5.42 26.66 -12.17
C PRO A 440 6.17 27.23 -13.38
N GLY A 441 5.68 28.36 -13.89
CA GLY A 441 6.20 29.02 -15.09
C GLY A 441 5.64 28.50 -16.43
N ILE A 442 4.81 27.45 -16.42
CA ILE A 442 4.15 26.91 -17.62
C ILE A 442 2.62 26.88 -17.48
N PHE A 443 2.10 26.26 -16.41
CA PHE A 443 0.66 26.25 -16.06
C PHE A 443 0.50 26.11 -14.55
N ASP A 444 -0.66 26.50 -14.03
CA ASP A 444 -1.01 26.37 -12.61
C ASP A 444 -2.28 25.55 -12.40
N GLU A 445 -2.64 25.33 -11.14
CA GLU A 445 -3.80 24.55 -10.71
C GLU A 445 -5.15 25.12 -11.16
N LYS A 446 -5.21 26.37 -11.62
CA LYS A 446 -6.41 27.05 -12.14
C LYS A 446 -6.45 27.10 -13.67
N SER A 447 -5.35 26.78 -14.32
CA SER A 447 -5.23 26.73 -15.78
C SER A 447 -6.10 25.62 -16.36
N ILE A 448 -6.41 25.72 -17.65
CA ILE A 448 -7.04 24.62 -18.38
C ILE A 448 -6.10 23.40 -18.35
N GLN A 449 -6.59 22.28 -17.82
CA GLN A 449 -5.75 21.12 -17.51
C GLN A 449 -5.59 20.15 -18.69
N TYR A 450 -6.56 20.12 -19.60
CA TYR A 450 -6.56 19.34 -20.83
C TYR A 450 -7.44 20.05 -21.87
N LEU A 451 -7.19 19.82 -23.16
CA LEU A 451 -8.02 20.37 -24.23
C LEU A 451 -9.28 19.51 -24.40
N ASP A 452 -10.45 20.16 -24.42
CA ASP A 452 -11.72 19.57 -24.84
C ASP A 452 -11.94 19.87 -26.33
N ASP A 453 -12.21 18.86 -27.14
CA ASP A 453 -12.42 19.00 -28.60
C ASP A 453 -13.74 18.39 -29.12
N GLY A 454 -14.66 17.99 -28.23
CA GLY A 454 -15.97 17.46 -28.60
C GLY A 454 -15.96 15.99 -29.05
N MET A 455 -16.70 15.14 -28.34
CA MET A 455 -16.85 13.68 -28.57
C MET A 455 -15.53 12.92 -28.82
N GLY A 456 -14.39 13.32 -28.24
CA GLY A 456 -13.16 12.56 -28.49
C GLY A 456 -11.78 13.11 -28.11
N GLY A 457 -11.65 13.99 -27.12
CA GLY A 457 -10.41 14.57 -26.56
C GLY A 457 -9.05 14.38 -27.28
N GLY A 458 -8.52 15.46 -27.86
CA GLY A 458 -7.16 15.95 -27.64
C GLY A 458 -6.06 15.45 -28.57
N THR A 459 -6.27 15.35 -29.89
CA THR A 459 -5.15 15.15 -30.82
C THR A 459 -4.35 16.45 -30.96
N GLY A 460 -3.15 16.50 -30.40
CA GLY A 460 -2.20 17.58 -30.68
C GLY A 460 -1.30 17.92 -29.51
N GLN A 461 0.00 18.01 -29.79
CA GLN A 461 0.98 18.53 -28.83
C GLN A 461 0.76 20.03 -28.61
N ASN A 462 -0.19 20.42 -27.76
CA ASN A 462 -0.05 21.73 -27.14
C ASN A 462 1.05 21.61 -26.08
N ARG A 463 2.17 22.29 -26.32
CA ARG A 463 3.36 22.12 -25.48
C ARG A 463 3.17 22.68 -24.07
N GLN A 464 2.12 23.44 -23.77
CA GLN A 464 1.94 24.06 -22.44
C GLN A 464 0.58 23.68 -21.83
N ILE A 465 0.44 22.43 -21.40
CA ILE A 465 -0.79 21.92 -20.77
C ILE A 465 -0.46 20.81 -19.76
N ALA A 466 -1.30 20.62 -18.74
CA ALA A 466 -1.05 19.58 -17.75
C ALA A 466 -1.11 18.17 -18.35
N CYS A 467 -2.18 17.88 -19.10
CA CYS A 467 -2.45 16.57 -19.66
C CYS A 467 -2.86 16.66 -21.13
N TYR A 468 -2.36 15.75 -21.96
CA TYR A 468 -2.81 15.60 -23.35
C TYR A 468 -2.81 14.14 -23.79
N ALA A 469 -3.56 13.83 -24.85
CA ALA A 469 -3.62 12.50 -25.46
C ALA A 469 -2.64 12.40 -26.64
N ASP A 470 -1.72 11.43 -26.60
CA ASP A 470 -0.79 11.09 -27.67
C ASP A 470 -1.33 9.88 -28.45
N ILE A 471 -2.09 10.16 -29.51
CA ILE A 471 -2.81 9.13 -30.28
C ILE A 471 -1.94 8.68 -31.47
N LYS A 472 -1.48 7.43 -31.41
CA LYS A 472 -0.68 6.78 -32.46
C LYS A 472 -1.46 5.74 -33.25
N ILE A 473 -2.61 5.29 -32.73
CA ILE A 473 -3.49 4.32 -33.38
C ILE A 473 -4.63 5.01 -34.16
N LYS A 474 -5.11 4.34 -35.21
CA LYS A 474 -6.29 4.81 -35.96
C LYS A 474 -7.56 4.57 -35.13
N ASN A 475 -8.43 5.58 -35.04
CA ASN A 475 -9.80 5.51 -34.49
C ASN A 475 -9.92 5.14 -32.99
N VAL A 476 -9.57 6.07 -32.10
CA VAL A 476 -9.98 5.99 -30.68
C VAL A 476 -11.39 6.56 -30.52
N ALA A 477 -12.40 5.68 -30.50
CA ALA A 477 -13.83 6.06 -30.58
C ALA A 477 -14.51 6.38 -29.23
N TYR A 478 -13.76 6.43 -28.13
CA TYR A 478 -14.28 6.76 -26.80
C TYR A 478 -13.71 8.10 -26.30
N GLN A 479 -14.37 8.69 -25.30
CA GLN A 479 -13.92 9.90 -24.62
C GLN A 479 -12.66 9.62 -23.79
N LYS A 480 -11.66 10.50 -23.91
CA LYS A 480 -10.34 10.35 -23.30
C LYS A 480 -10.29 11.00 -21.93
N PHE A 481 -10.77 12.25 -21.84
CA PHE A 481 -10.74 13.05 -20.61
C PHE A 481 -12.15 13.29 -20.04
N PHE A 482 -12.29 13.16 -18.73
CA PHE A 482 -13.54 13.34 -17.99
C PHE A 482 -13.42 14.45 -16.93
N PRO A 483 -14.51 15.22 -16.69
CA PRO A 483 -14.50 16.33 -15.73
C PRO A 483 -14.57 15.88 -14.27
N SER A 484 -14.84 14.61 -13.99
CA SER A 484 -14.99 14.07 -12.64
C SER A 484 -14.14 12.82 -12.42
N PRO A 485 -13.65 12.57 -11.18
CA PRO A 485 -12.92 11.36 -10.86
C PRO A 485 -13.74 10.09 -11.08
N PHE A 486 -13.07 9.00 -11.46
CA PHE A 486 -13.74 7.72 -11.75
C PHE A 486 -14.12 6.91 -10.49
N PHE A 487 -13.46 7.20 -9.36
CA PHE A 487 -13.65 6.50 -8.09
C PHE A 487 -13.16 7.38 -6.93
N GLN A 488 -13.59 7.06 -5.70
CA GLN A 488 -13.20 7.80 -4.50
C GLN A 488 -11.71 7.60 -4.21
N SER A 489 -10.97 8.68 -3.95
CA SER A 489 -9.51 8.58 -3.68
C SER A 489 -9.18 7.94 -2.34
N HIS A 490 -10.00 8.22 -1.31
CA HIS A 490 -9.65 7.98 0.09
C HIS A 490 -8.33 8.66 0.52
N VAL A 491 -8.03 9.79 -0.10
CA VAL A 491 -6.86 10.65 0.17
C VAL A 491 -7.35 12.07 0.42
N ILE A 492 -6.89 12.69 1.50
CA ILE A 492 -7.05 14.12 1.75
C ILE A 492 -6.31 14.87 0.65
N THR A 493 -7.09 15.53 -0.20
CA THR A 493 -6.58 16.17 -1.40
C THR A 493 -6.25 17.62 -1.13
N HIS A 494 -5.05 18.02 -1.52
CA HIS A 494 -4.57 19.40 -1.42
C HIS A 494 -4.52 20.05 -2.80
N SER A 495 -4.41 21.39 -2.87
CA SER A 495 -3.98 22.04 -4.10
C SER A 495 -2.54 21.64 -4.42
N ALA A 496 -2.08 21.81 -5.66
CA ALA A 496 -0.69 21.48 -6.01
C ALA A 496 0.32 22.34 -5.24
N SER A 497 -0.03 23.59 -4.99
CA SER A 497 0.74 24.52 -4.16
C SER A 497 0.87 24.09 -2.70
N GLU A 498 -0.22 23.63 -2.06
CA GLU A 498 -0.18 23.11 -0.68
C GLU A 498 0.54 21.75 -0.60
N ALA A 499 0.26 20.85 -1.56
CA ALA A 499 0.92 19.56 -1.66
C ALA A 499 2.44 19.70 -1.72
N TYR A 500 2.95 20.69 -2.48
CA TYR A 500 4.38 20.97 -2.55
C TYR A 500 5.03 21.23 -1.19
N LYS A 501 4.36 22.00 -0.34
CA LYS A 501 4.86 22.33 1.00
C LYS A 501 4.84 21.11 1.92
N ILE A 502 3.74 20.35 1.88
CA ILE A 502 3.56 19.15 2.69
C ILE A 502 4.59 18.09 2.29
N VAL A 503 4.72 17.78 1.01
CA VAL A 503 5.64 16.74 0.50
C VAL A 503 7.09 17.06 0.83
N LEU A 504 7.53 18.33 0.67
CA LEU A 504 8.90 18.71 1.04
C LEU A 504 9.16 18.67 2.55
N SER A 505 8.10 18.68 3.36
CA SER A 505 8.21 18.61 4.83
C SER A 505 8.02 17.18 5.36
N ASP A 506 7.55 16.24 4.53
CA ASP A 506 7.06 14.93 4.96
C ASP A 506 7.04 13.94 3.80
N SER A 507 8.23 13.63 3.30
CA SER A 507 8.43 12.55 2.35
C SER A 507 9.77 11.83 2.55
N GLY A 508 9.81 10.57 2.13
CA GLY A 508 10.96 9.70 2.34
C GLY A 508 11.04 9.21 3.78
N VAL A 509 12.20 8.71 4.18
CA VAL A 509 12.37 8.21 5.55
C VAL A 509 12.61 9.39 6.50
N THR A 510 11.61 9.70 7.33
CA THR A 510 11.69 10.75 8.36
C THR A 510 12.08 10.22 9.74
N GLN A 511 11.86 8.93 10.01
CA GLN A 511 12.20 8.24 11.26
C GLN A 511 13.18 7.09 11.01
N PRO A 512 14.18 6.86 11.87
CA PRO A 512 14.53 7.67 13.06
C PRO A 512 15.10 9.06 12.70
N THR A 513 15.64 9.23 11.49
CA THR A 513 16.09 10.51 10.96
C THR A 513 16.06 10.49 9.45
N GLN A 514 15.94 11.65 8.81
CA GLN A 514 16.22 11.82 7.38
C GLN A 514 17.73 11.83 7.15
N ASP A 515 18.18 11.19 6.07
CA ASP A 515 19.61 11.08 5.74
C ASP A 515 20.09 12.26 4.88
N LYS A 516 21.40 12.46 4.74
CA LYS A 516 21.98 13.60 4.00
C LYS A 516 21.57 13.60 2.54
N HIS A 517 21.37 12.43 1.96
CA HIS A 517 20.88 12.30 0.59
C HIS A 517 19.48 12.88 0.47
N ASP A 518 18.51 12.38 1.23
CA ASP A 518 17.11 12.84 1.16
C ASP A 518 16.99 14.33 1.55
N GLN A 519 17.77 14.80 2.54
CA GLN A 519 17.86 16.22 2.90
C GLN A 519 18.33 17.10 1.73
N ARG A 520 19.35 16.64 0.99
CA ARG A 520 19.83 17.32 -0.23
C ARG A 520 18.74 17.36 -1.29
N ILE A 521 18.04 16.25 -1.54
CA ILE A 521 16.96 16.19 -2.53
C ILE A 521 15.84 17.19 -2.21
N VAL A 522 15.44 17.29 -0.94
CA VAL A 522 14.46 18.29 -0.48
C VAL A 522 14.97 19.72 -0.71
N SER A 523 16.22 19.99 -0.32
CA SER A 523 16.85 21.32 -0.49
C SER A 523 16.98 21.73 -1.95
N GLU A 524 17.46 20.84 -2.82
CA GLU A 524 17.57 21.06 -4.27
C GLU A 524 16.20 21.30 -4.89
N THR A 525 15.20 20.52 -4.49
CA THR A 525 13.82 20.71 -4.92
C THR A 525 13.29 22.07 -4.48
N LEU A 526 13.52 22.48 -3.23
CA LEU A 526 13.08 23.77 -2.70
C LEU A 526 13.72 24.94 -3.47
N ASN A 527 15.05 24.88 -3.65
CA ASN A 527 15.85 25.93 -4.26
C ASN A 527 15.76 25.97 -5.80
N GLY A 528 15.30 24.88 -6.42
CA GLY A 528 15.24 24.78 -7.88
C GLY A 528 16.62 24.68 -8.54
N ASN A 529 17.61 24.14 -7.82
CA ASN A 529 18.99 23.96 -8.30
C ASN A 529 19.45 22.49 -8.20
N THR A 530 20.69 22.21 -8.58
CA THR A 530 21.30 20.88 -8.45
C THR A 530 22.71 21.02 -7.90
N THR A 531 23.13 20.13 -7.00
CA THR A 531 24.50 20.14 -6.46
C THR A 531 25.47 19.41 -7.41
N PHE A 532 25.04 18.27 -7.95
CA PHE A 532 25.91 17.38 -8.73
C PHE A 532 25.49 17.30 -10.21
N THR A 533 26.34 16.67 -11.02
CA THR A 533 26.13 16.46 -12.46
C THR A 533 26.60 15.05 -12.81
N GLY A 534 25.83 14.32 -13.62
CA GLY A 534 26.20 12.96 -14.04
C GLY A 534 27.57 12.93 -14.73
N SER A 535 28.40 11.96 -14.35
CA SER A 535 29.78 11.86 -14.85
C SER A 535 29.89 11.43 -16.31
N VAL A 536 28.85 10.80 -16.87
CA VAL A 536 28.83 10.29 -18.25
C VAL A 536 27.89 11.13 -19.11
N GLY A 537 26.65 11.34 -18.67
CA GLY A 537 25.64 12.07 -19.42
C GLY A 537 25.77 13.59 -19.31
N HIS A 538 26.59 14.09 -18.37
CA HIS A 538 26.78 15.51 -18.07
C HIS A 538 25.47 16.29 -17.80
N LYS A 539 24.42 15.58 -17.38
CA LYS A 539 23.12 16.16 -17.03
C LYS A 539 23.15 16.63 -15.58
N ARG A 540 22.78 17.89 -15.37
CA ARG A 540 22.75 18.52 -14.04
C ARG A 540 21.69 17.87 -13.16
N GLY A 541 22.12 17.32 -12.04
CA GLY A 541 21.28 16.61 -11.09
C GLY A 541 20.71 15.29 -11.62
N ILE A 542 21.18 14.73 -12.74
CA ILE A 542 20.80 13.37 -13.17
C ILE A 542 22.09 12.55 -13.18
N ILE A 543 22.25 11.68 -12.19
CA ILE A 543 23.53 10.98 -11.94
C ILE A 543 23.63 9.70 -12.76
N ASP A 544 24.85 9.27 -13.04
CA ASP A 544 25.13 8.03 -13.77
C ASP A 544 25.68 6.94 -12.84
N LYS A 545 26.29 7.35 -11.72
CA LYS A 545 26.86 6.46 -10.71
C LYS A 545 26.65 7.03 -9.31
N PRO A 546 26.53 6.20 -8.27
CA PRO A 546 26.51 6.68 -6.88
C PRO A 546 27.72 7.55 -6.52
N THR A 547 28.90 7.30 -7.12
CA THR A 547 30.11 8.10 -6.90
C THR A 547 30.00 9.55 -7.40
N ASP A 548 29.06 9.87 -8.29
CA ASP A 548 28.82 11.25 -8.74
C ASP A 548 28.38 12.17 -7.60
N VAL A 549 27.84 11.58 -6.53
CA VAL A 549 27.37 12.28 -5.31
C VAL A 549 28.18 11.90 -4.06
N GLY A 550 29.34 11.25 -4.24
CA GLY A 550 30.21 10.79 -3.15
C GLY A 550 29.90 9.39 -2.61
N GLY A 551 28.92 8.68 -3.18
CA GLY A 551 28.50 7.35 -2.74
C GLY A 551 27.60 7.38 -1.50
N LEU A 552 27.40 6.19 -0.91
CA LEU A 552 26.62 6.06 0.32
C LEU A 552 27.32 6.80 1.47
N GLU A 553 26.59 7.67 2.16
CA GLU A 553 27.13 8.31 3.36
C GLU A 553 27.40 7.28 4.47
N GLU A 554 28.14 7.69 5.49
CA GLU A 554 28.40 6.83 6.63
C GLU A 554 27.10 6.46 7.39
N PHE A 555 26.83 5.16 7.47
CA PHE A 555 25.75 4.54 8.24
C PHE A 555 26.37 3.61 9.30
N PRO A 556 26.74 4.15 10.47
CA PRO A 556 27.38 3.35 11.52
C PRO A 556 26.43 2.25 12.02
N THR A 557 27.00 1.12 12.42
CA THR A 557 26.24 0.07 13.10
C THR A 557 25.92 0.53 14.52
N VAL A 558 24.62 0.59 14.85
CA VAL A 558 24.14 0.95 16.18
C VAL A 558 23.26 -0.17 16.68
N THR A 559 23.48 -0.64 17.91
CA THR A 559 22.66 -1.68 18.55
C THR A 559 21.92 -1.10 19.74
N ARG A 560 20.63 -1.42 19.86
CA ARG A 560 19.80 -1.05 21.01
C ARG A 560 20.35 -1.66 22.29
N MET A 561 20.17 -0.95 23.40
CA MET A 561 20.52 -1.49 24.71
C MET A 561 19.57 -2.62 25.10
N LYS A 562 20.08 -3.60 25.85
CA LYS A 562 19.32 -4.79 26.27
C LYS A 562 18.11 -4.48 27.17
N ASN A 563 18.08 -3.31 27.80
CA ASN A 563 16.97 -2.86 28.65
C ASN A 563 15.99 -1.94 27.90
N TRP A 564 16.10 -1.84 26.57
CA TRP A 564 15.14 -1.08 25.78
C TRP A 564 13.77 -1.76 25.73
N ASP A 565 13.77 -3.06 25.49
CA ASP A 565 12.61 -3.94 25.36
C ASP A 565 13.04 -5.27 25.99
N LYS A 566 12.79 -5.40 27.30
CA LYS A 566 13.37 -6.48 28.11
C LYS A 566 12.60 -7.79 27.96
N ASP A 567 11.30 -7.71 27.70
CA ASP A 567 10.44 -8.89 27.52
C ASP A 567 10.31 -9.32 26.05
N GLY A 568 10.83 -8.53 25.11
CA GLY A 568 10.95 -8.89 23.69
C GLY A 568 9.60 -8.84 22.97
N ASP A 569 8.69 -7.99 23.43
CA ASP A 569 7.35 -7.86 22.86
C ASP A 569 7.27 -6.82 21.72
N GLY A 570 8.41 -6.21 21.36
CA GLY A 570 8.56 -5.19 20.33
C GLY A 570 8.25 -3.78 20.81
N ILE A 571 7.96 -3.59 22.09
CA ILE A 571 7.58 -2.33 22.73
C ILE A 571 8.70 -1.92 23.67
N ALA A 572 8.99 -0.62 23.71
CA ALA A 572 9.96 -0.14 24.68
C ALA A 572 9.42 -0.23 26.11
N ASP A 573 10.25 -0.59 27.09
CA ASP A 573 9.88 -0.70 28.51
C ASP A 573 9.35 0.64 29.10
N TRP A 574 9.65 1.78 28.46
CA TRP A 574 9.14 3.10 28.86
C TRP A 574 7.76 3.44 28.27
N TRP A 575 7.25 2.65 27.31
CA TRP A 575 5.94 2.88 26.71
C TRP A 575 4.84 2.78 27.77
N ASP A 576 3.87 3.69 27.72
CA ASP A 576 2.82 3.81 28.74
C ASP A 576 1.65 2.83 28.55
N GLY A 577 1.71 1.99 27.51
CA GLY A 577 0.66 1.02 27.19
C GLY A 577 -0.48 1.60 26.33
N GLU A 578 -0.37 2.84 25.84
CA GLU A 578 -1.37 3.40 24.93
C GLU A 578 -1.46 2.58 23.63
N THR A 579 -2.69 2.38 23.14
CA THR A 579 -2.93 1.71 21.84
C THR A 579 -2.85 2.68 20.66
N GLY A 580 -2.77 3.99 20.91
CA GLY A 580 -2.87 5.01 19.86
C GLY A 580 -4.28 5.17 19.27
N GLY A 581 -5.31 4.59 19.90
CA GLY A 581 -6.72 4.76 19.52
C GLY A 581 -7.51 3.45 19.40
N HIS A 582 -8.78 3.57 19.02
CA HIS A 582 -9.68 2.43 18.87
C HIS A 582 -9.23 1.52 17.72
N GLY A 583 -9.20 0.21 17.98
CA GLY A 583 -8.95 -0.79 16.95
C GLY A 583 -7.47 -1.03 16.64
N TYR A 584 -6.54 -0.48 17.43
CA TYR A 584 -5.10 -0.80 17.40
C TYR A 584 -4.68 -1.58 18.65
N THR A 585 -3.62 -2.37 18.52
CA THR A 585 -2.93 -3.03 19.63
C THR A 585 -1.96 -2.08 20.34
N VAL A 586 -1.45 -2.44 21.52
CA VAL A 586 -0.42 -1.66 22.23
C VAL A 586 0.84 -1.51 21.38
N LEU A 587 1.26 -2.59 20.71
CA LEU A 587 2.40 -2.58 19.79
C LEU A 587 2.17 -1.58 18.65
N GLU A 588 0.99 -1.56 18.05
CA GLU A 588 0.67 -0.56 17.01
C GLU A 588 0.66 0.87 17.55
N GLY A 589 0.19 1.09 18.78
CA GLY A 589 0.28 2.37 19.47
C GLY A 589 1.71 2.89 19.58
N TYR A 590 2.63 2.02 20.03
CA TYR A 590 4.06 2.29 20.09
C TYR A 590 4.66 2.54 18.70
N LEU A 591 4.37 1.68 17.71
CA LEU A 591 4.89 1.83 16.36
C LEU A 591 4.40 3.11 15.67
N ASN A 592 3.18 3.55 15.98
CA ASN A 592 2.62 4.81 15.49
C ASN A 592 3.34 6.01 16.12
N PHE A 593 3.60 5.98 17.43
CA PHE A 593 4.43 7.00 18.09
C PHE A 593 5.83 7.09 17.48
N MET A 594 6.49 5.94 17.30
CA MET A 594 7.84 5.89 16.73
C MET A 594 7.89 6.36 15.27
N ALA A 595 6.76 6.34 14.55
CA ALA A 595 6.68 6.82 13.17
C ALA A 595 6.39 8.32 13.06
N GLU A 596 5.93 8.96 14.14
CA GLU A 596 5.77 10.41 14.22
C GLU A 596 7.14 11.07 14.47
N ALA A 597 7.26 12.37 14.17
CA ALA A 597 8.38 13.14 14.69
C ALA A 597 8.31 13.11 16.21
N HIS A 598 9.38 12.69 16.88
CA HIS A 598 9.39 12.55 18.33
C HIS A 598 10.75 12.89 18.92
N GLY A 599 10.79 13.00 20.24
CA GLY A 599 12.03 13.09 20.97
C GLY A 599 11.96 12.50 22.37
N PHE A 600 13.13 12.15 22.89
CA PHE A 600 13.32 11.52 24.19
C PHE A 600 13.97 12.51 25.15
N VAL A 601 13.48 12.58 26.38
CA VAL A 601 14.00 13.50 27.40
C VAL A 601 13.89 12.91 28.79
N GLU A 602 14.84 13.19 29.66
CA GLU A 602 14.76 12.74 31.06
C GLU A 602 13.83 13.65 31.89
N PRO A 603 13.16 13.12 32.93
CA PRO A 603 12.43 13.95 33.89
C PRO A 603 13.31 15.08 34.44
N GLY A 604 12.82 16.32 34.39
CA GLY A 604 13.57 17.51 34.83
C GLY A 604 14.57 18.07 33.81
N SER A 605 14.82 17.39 32.69
CA SER A 605 15.74 17.85 31.64
C SER A 605 15.03 18.63 30.52
N LYS A 606 15.83 19.25 29.65
CA LYS A 606 15.37 19.99 28.47
C LYS A 606 15.70 19.24 27.19
N MET A 607 14.81 19.36 26.22
CA MET A 607 15.03 18.92 24.85
C MET A 607 14.78 20.08 23.89
N HIS A 608 15.59 20.15 22.83
CA HIS A 608 15.43 21.11 21.75
C HIS A 608 14.69 20.45 20.58
N ILE A 609 13.71 21.16 20.04
CA ILE A 609 12.90 20.72 18.89
C ILE A 609 13.17 21.69 17.74
N GLU A 610 13.71 21.18 16.63
CA GLU A 610 13.97 21.94 15.41
C GLU A 610 12.69 21.96 14.55
N LEU A 611 11.78 22.90 14.85
CA LEU A 611 10.46 22.99 14.18
C LEU A 611 10.57 23.30 12.68
N GLY A 612 11.63 24.01 12.26
CA GLY A 612 11.91 24.26 10.85
C GLY A 612 11.96 22.98 10.01
N ASN A 613 12.46 21.87 10.57
CA ASN A 613 12.54 20.58 9.87
C ASN A 613 11.15 19.98 9.61
N LEU A 614 10.16 20.28 10.45
CA LEU A 614 8.79 19.78 10.31
C LEU A 614 7.99 20.53 9.23
N ALA A 615 8.53 21.63 8.72
CA ALA A 615 7.87 22.55 7.79
C ALA A 615 8.84 23.04 6.70
N ALA A 616 9.77 22.19 6.26
CA ALA A 616 10.82 22.54 5.31
C ALA A 616 10.29 23.14 3.98
N GLY A 617 9.08 22.74 3.56
CA GLY A 617 8.44 23.28 2.36
C GLY A 617 7.67 24.61 2.56
N PHE A 618 7.43 25.03 3.80
CA PHE A 618 6.64 26.22 4.12
C PHE A 618 7.46 27.50 4.03
N VAL A 619 6.80 28.61 3.68
CA VAL A 619 7.49 29.87 3.39
C VAL A 619 7.45 30.81 4.59
N GLU A 620 8.60 30.97 5.27
CA GLU A 620 8.72 31.73 6.52
C GLU A 620 7.68 31.28 7.58
N PRO A 621 7.71 30.00 7.99
CA PRO A 621 6.71 29.46 8.89
C PRO A 621 6.83 30.05 10.30
N VAL A 622 5.67 30.32 10.90
CA VAL A 622 5.51 30.57 12.34
C VAL A 622 4.82 29.38 12.98
N PHE A 623 5.20 29.11 14.24
CA PHE A 623 4.79 27.90 14.93
C PHE A 623 4.04 28.20 16.21
N ARG A 624 3.08 27.33 16.53
CA ARG A 624 2.40 27.26 17.83
C ARG A 624 2.32 25.79 18.24
N ILE A 625 2.58 25.50 19.50
CA ILE A 625 2.53 24.12 20.03
C ILE A 625 1.51 24.05 21.16
N GLU A 626 0.69 23.00 21.12
CA GLU A 626 -0.29 22.69 22.17
C GLU A 626 -0.19 21.23 22.61
N GLY A 627 -0.84 20.90 23.73
CA GLY A 627 -0.98 19.51 24.20
C GLY A 627 0.04 19.07 25.24
N ALA A 628 0.96 19.94 25.68
CA ALA A 628 1.92 19.61 26.74
C ALA A 628 1.22 19.47 28.10
N LYS A 629 1.22 18.26 28.64
CA LYS A 629 0.69 17.87 29.96
C LYS A 629 1.84 17.56 30.94
N TRP A 630 2.85 16.82 30.49
CA TRP A 630 3.96 16.32 31.33
C TRP A 630 5.19 17.24 31.37
N GLY A 631 5.07 18.41 30.74
CA GLY A 631 6.14 19.39 30.65
C GLY A 631 5.66 20.77 30.27
N LYS A 632 6.59 21.63 29.88
CA LYS A 632 6.31 22.97 29.34
C LYS A 632 7.11 23.18 28.07
N VAL A 633 6.44 23.65 27.02
CA VAL A 633 7.08 24.02 25.75
C VAL A 633 7.13 25.53 25.59
N VAL A 634 8.26 26.04 25.11
CA VAL A 634 8.44 27.44 24.72
C VAL A 634 8.91 27.47 23.27
N VAL A 635 8.16 28.17 22.42
CA VAL A 635 8.49 28.35 20.99
C VAL A 635 9.25 29.65 20.81
N GLU A 636 10.38 29.60 20.10
CA GLU A 636 11.19 30.76 19.75
C GLU A 636 11.64 30.64 18.29
N GLY A 637 10.95 31.38 17.41
CA GLY A 637 11.19 31.31 15.96
C GLY A 637 10.96 29.90 15.40
N GLY A 638 11.96 29.38 14.69
CA GLY A 638 11.93 28.03 14.08
C GLY A 638 12.30 26.89 15.04
N LYS A 639 12.36 27.16 16.36
CA LYS A 639 12.76 26.19 17.38
C LYS A 639 11.77 26.18 18.54
N ALA A 640 11.78 25.10 19.31
CA ALA A 640 11.15 25.06 20.62
C ALA A 640 12.06 24.39 21.66
N VAL A 641 11.89 24.80 22.91
CA VAL A 641 12.49 24.14 24.08
C VAL A 641 11.37 23.47 24.87
N TYR A 642 11.45 22.16 25.00
CA TYR A 642 10.57 21.37 25.85
C TYR A 642 11.28 21.08 27.18
N GLN A 643 10.67 21.48 28.29
CA GLN A 643 11.13 21.20 29.64
C GLN A 643 10.25 20.11 30.25
N ALA A 644 10.82 18.91 30.42
CA ALA A 644 10.15 17.80 31.06
C ALA A 644 9.99 18.04 32.57
N ARG A 645 8.88 17.55 33.14
CA ARG A 645 8.61 17.60 34.59
C ARG A 645 8.51 16.20 35.17
N GLU A 646 7.63 15.38 34.62
CA GLU A 646 7.30 14.05 35.15
C GLU A 646 7.44 13.00 34.04
N LYS A 647 7.61 11.73 34.43
CA LYS A 647 7.62 10.61 33.47
C LYS A 647 6.28 10.52 32.76
N GLY A 648 6.30 10.16 31.48
CA GLY A 648 5.10 9.97 30.69
C GLY A 648 5.37 10.05 29.19
N VAL A 649 4.37 9.65 28.42
CA VAL A 649 4.33 9.84 26.97
C VAL A 649 3.25 10.86 26.66
N GLU A 650 3.52 11.76 25.71
CA GLU A 650 2.50 12.66 25.17
C GLU A 650 2.73 12.95 23.69
N ARG A 651 1.66 13.41 23.04
CA ARG A 651 1.69 13.91 21.66
C ARG A 651 1.29 15.38 21.66
N LEU A 652 2.25 16.22 21.32
CA LEU A 652 2.03 17.64 21.08
C LEU A 652 1.41 17.84 19.70
N THR A 653 0.64 18.91 19.52
CA THR A 653 0.21 19.36 18.19
C THR A 653 1.02 20.59 17.80
N VAL A 654 1.85 20.44 16.77
CA VAL A 654 2.61 21.54 16.16
C VAL A 654 1.77 22.14 15.03
N PHE A 655 1.29 23.35 15.25
CA PHE A 655 0.61 24.14 14.23
C PHE A 655 1.62 24.98 13.46
N VAL A 656 1.53 24.91 12.14
CA VAL A 656 2.34 25.64 11.17
C VAL A 656 1.42 26.62 10.45
N LEU A 657 1.80 27.90 10.42
CA LEU A 657 1.21 28.92 9.56
C LEU A 657 2.35 29.58 8.80
N ASP A 658 2.22 29.76 7.50
CA ASP A 658 3.25 30.45 6.70
C ASP A 658 2.78 31.79 6.14
N LYS A 659 3.71 32.56 5.58
CA LYS A 659 3.44 33.93 5.10
C LYS A 659 2.43 34.00 3.95
N THR A 660 2.18 32.87 3.29
CA THR A 660 1.22 32.77 2.18
C THR A 660 -0.17 32.34 2.65
N GLY A 661 -0.35 32.08 3.95
CA GLY A 661 -1.62 31.70 4.55
C GLY A 661 -1.86 30.20 4.67
N SER A 662 -0.90 29.36 4.27
CA SER A 662 -0.99 27.91 4.39
C SER A 662 -0.97 27.48 5.83
N ARG A 663 -1.81 26.49 6.16
CA ARG A 663 -1.96 25.99 7.52
C ARG A 663 -1.79 24.48 7.55
N TRP A 664 -1.05 24.01 8.53
CA TRP A 664 -0.89 22.58 8.76
C TRP A 664 -0.74 22.29 10.25
N ALA A 665 -1.12 21.08 10.65
CA ALA A 665 -0.98 20.60 12.01
C ALA A 665 -0.35 19.22 11.97
N ARG A 666 0.65 18.99 12.82
CA ARG A 666 1.38 17.73 12.89
C ARG A 666 1.53 17.26 14.33
N PRO A 667 1.46 15.94 14.59
CA PRO A 667 1.84 15.42 15.89
C PRO A 667 3.36 15.57 16.08
N PHE A 668 3.77 15.82 17.32
CA PHE A 668 5.15 15.64 17.78
C PHE A 668 5.13 14.84 19.09
N GLY A 669 5.69 13.65 19.09
CA GLY A 669 5.78 12.78 20.26
C GLY A 669 6.84 13.25 21.26
N VAL A 670 6.55 13.15 22.54
CA VAL A 670 7.54 13.31 23.61
C VAL A 670 7.42 12.12 24.55
N ALA A 671 8.52 11.40 24.74
CA ALA A 671 8.62 10.34 25.73
C ALA A 671 9.62 10.74 26.82
N ILE A 672 9.14 10.73 28.06
CA ILE A 672 9.86 11.19 29.24
C ILE A 672 10.14 9.99 30.14
N PHE A 673 11.40 9.55 30.19
CA PHE A 673 11.81 8.39 30.97
C PHE A 673 13.27 8.49 31.42
N GLU A 674 13.63 7.71 32.44
CA GLU A 674 15.02 7.65 32.94
C GLU A 674 15.95 6.99 31.92
N GLY A 675 17.13 7.57 31.69
CA GLY A 675 18.09 7.04 30.72
C GLY A 675 17.83 7.47 29.27
N ALA A 676 16.81 8.32 29.04
CA ALA A 676 16.54 8.87 27.71
C ALA A 676 17.76 9.59 27.09
N GLY A 677 18.64 10.18 27.91
CA GLY A 677 19.85 10.86 27.43
C GLY A 677 20.92 9.93 26.82
N VAL A 678 20.79 8.61 27.02
CA VAL A 678 21.74 7.60 26.52
C VAL A 678 21.20 6.89 25.26
N VAL A 679 19.93 7.12 24.92
CA VAL A 679 19.21 6.47 23.80
C VAL A 679 19.41 7.22 22.47
N VAL A 680 19.67 8.53 22.53
CA VAL A 680 19.73 9.46 21.39
C VAL A 680 20.93 9.22 20.49
#